data_AF-A0A7A2XW52-F1
#
_entry.id   AF-A0A7A2XW52-F1
#
_cell.length_a   1.000
_cell.length_b   1.000
_cell.length_c   1.000
_cell.angle_alpha   90.00
_cell.angle_beta   90.00
_cell.angle_gamma   90.00
#
_symmetry.space_group_name_H-M   'P 1'
#
loop_
_entity.id
_entity.type
_entity.pdbx_description
1 polymer ?
#
loop_
_entity_poly.entity_id
_entity_poly.type
_entity_poly.pdbx_seq_one_letter_code
_entity_poly.pdbx_strand_id
1 'polypeptide(L)'
;MSDIIPGYCTLCRSRCGTLNEVANDHLIKVRANPEHPNGKAMCMKGKAAPELVDSANRILYPMKRTHPKGAENPGWKRISWEEAMSTIAGQLEKFKRENGAESVAFGFTSPSGTPLSDAIEWLERFVRIYGSPNTSYGTEICNWHKDVAHRWTFGCGIPVADYSHADLILLWGHNPANTWLAQASAIGTGRNNGAKLIVVDPRPTPLAKEANAWLDVNPGTDGALALGLSHLLVERNLFNHEFVRNWTNGPLLVRNDNGYFLREKDINPLAISNRYTVWDEHNQQVTFIDSETRTEETLTPTAALEGNVEVAIADGAKISCQTAFSSFKDMLANYDPENVSRITGVSVASIEAAASLIAGAKKIAYHSWSGVAQHTNATQTERAIATLYALTGCFDQEGCNRIYASHPVNVVNSPTLMPKSQWDKALGLEERPIGPPSQGWVHSQDIWHSVLEGTPYKIRGLIGFGANILLSQSDTSLGQQALEALEFYAHVDLFETPTSKYADILLPVNTAWEREGLRTGFESSAAAQDHIQLRKKMVSPRGESRSDLEIVFDLACRLGMNEAFFDGNIEAAWNYQLEPLGLTVEMLRNKPEGYDIPLEHKVRKYAFRDPNSGYLAGFNTETKRAEFYSEILHRYGYNPLPEYVQPQEYQRNDPDYPLMLTSVKSGFFCHSQHRSLTSLRKKAPYPTVDISAALADEEGIKTGDWVEIETRAGLARFRAKVEAKLSHETVIAEFGWWQACPDFGKPSYPVKGEYSSNYNSLISGDSYDPVSGALPLRSFRCRIRRLNDFELIRRPWEGRKTFKVIELKKEADNVTTVTFQSNSEGYLPDYEPGQHITVSCCPMSDSEEIVTRAYSLTGPAFVHDRKTYSISVRHQKATDEKGEYVEGIMSSYINTHLQIGKDVELTPPGGNFIVPLNAVQPVVIFAGGIGITPFISYLESINPQAEGPEIWLFYANQNSRLHAFKKRIAELNASIDRLKVINIYNQPLDCDIPGLDYDRAGYVGAGDVEAYLIENNARYYMCGPQPMMDAISRGLQERGVPAFAIFYEIFRSPTKINNDPSLRHKVIFAKSGREEIWTTDKGTLLNFGEKLGIKMPSGCRVGQCESCSTKVIAGNVQHLNGVEPSDEGACLTCQCIPAGDITIDA
;
A
#
# COMPACT_ATOMS: atom_id res chain seq x y z
N MET A 1 26.88 15.20 -16.08
CA MET A 1 27.21 14.49 -14.83
C MET A 1 25.92 14.32 -14.06
N SER A 2 25.71 13.16 -13.42
CA SER A 2 24.56 12.91 -12.58
C SER A 2 24.88 13.32 -11.13
N ASP A 3 24.01 14.10 -10.51
CA ASP A 3 24.13 14.47 -9.10
C ASP A 3 23.39 13.46 -8.23
N ILE A 4 23.99 13.07 -7.11
CA ILE A 4 23.34 12.20 -6.11
C ILE A 4 22.99 13.07 -4.90
N ILE A 5 21.69 13.23 -4.66
CA ILE A 5 21.17 14.13 -3.63
C ILE A 5 20.51 13.29 -2.51
N PRO A 6 20.97 13.40 -1.25
CA PRO A 6 20.31 12.75 -0.12
C PRO A 6 18.96 13.39 0.19
N GLY A 7 18.00 12.59 0.64
CA GLY A 7 16.67 13.06 1.03
C GLY A 7 15.86 11.93 1.66
N TYR A 8 14.53 12.06 1.70
CA TYR A 8 13.63 11.01 2.18
C TYR A 8 12.36 10.91 1.32
N CYS A 9 11.76 9.72 1.24
CA CYS A 9 10.56 9.47 0.44
C CYS A 9 9.30 9.63 1.28
N THR A 10 8.36 10.50 0.88
CA THR A 10 7.12 10.79 1.62
C THR A 10 5.87 10.15 1.03
N LEU A 11 6.03 9.12 0.18
CA LEU A 11 4.89 8.36 -0.34
C LEU A 11 4.16 7.53 0.75
N CYS A 12 4.73 7.37 1.95
CA CYS A 12 4.06 6.74 3.09
C CYS A 12 4.71 7.13 4.43
N ARG A 13 4.07 6.70 5.54
CA ARG A 13 4.51 6.97 6.92
C ARG A 13 5.93 6.50 7.24
N SER A 14 6.49 5.54 6.49
CA SER A 14 7.83 5.03 6.75
C SER A 14 8.95 6.05 6.52
N ARG A 15 8.71 7.07 5.68
CA ARG A 15 9.66 8.16 5.37
C ARG A 15 11.10 7.66 5.17
N CYS A 16 11.26 6.67 4.29
CA CYS A 16 12.53 6.00 4.08
C CYS A 16 13.59 7.01 3.59
N GLY A 17 14.80 6.93 4.16
CA GLY A 17 15.93 7.71 3.67
C GLY A 17 16.35 7.28 2.26
N THR A 18 16.72 8.23 1.42
CA THR A 18 16.90 8.05 -0.02
C THR A 18 18.17 8.72 -0.53
N LEU A 19 18.78 8.11 -1.55
CA LEU A 19 19.73 8.74 -2.46
C LEU A 19 19.03 8.88 -3.81
N ASN A 20 18.94 10.11 -4.31
CA ASN A 20 18.22 10.47 -5.53
C ASN A 20 19.24 10.86 -6.59
N GLU A 21 19.32 10.09 -7.66
CA GLU A 21 20.22 10.34 -8.78
C GLU A 21 19.48 11.18 -9.83
N VAL A 22 20.02 12.36 -10.11
CA VAL A 22 19.41 13.36 -11.00
C VAL A 22 20.38 13.67 -12.14
N ALA A 23 19.90 13.70 -13.37
CA ALA A 23 20.66 14.13 -14.53
C ALA A 23 19.77 14.93 -15.47
N ASN A 24 20.24 16.09 -15.94
CA ASN A 24 19.50 16.95 -16.87
C ASN A 24 18.08 17.28 -16.39
N ASP A 25 17.90 17.57 -15.09
CA ASP A 25 16.61 17.85 -14.47
C ASP A 25 15.60 16.67 -14.48
N HIS A 26 16.08 15.44 -14.75
CA HIS A 26 15.31 14.21 -14.63
C HIS A 26 15.73 13.37 -13.43
N LEU A 27 14.76 12.78 -12.74
CA LEU A 27 15.01 11.83 -11.66
C LEU A 27 15.31 10.46 -12.28
N ILE A 28 16.58 10.06 -12.31
CA ILE A 28 17.03 8.85 -13.00
C ILE A 28 16.79 7.61 -12.15
N LYS A 29 17.15 7.68 -10.87
CA LYS A 29 17.06 6.53 -9.95
C LYS A 29 16.90 6.97 -8.51
N VAL A 30 16.11 6.21 -7.75
CA VAL A 30 15.98 6.37 -6.30
C VAL A 30 16.39 5.07 -5.62
N ARG A 31 17.31 5.16 -4.66
CA ARG A 31 17.76 4.03 -3.84
C ARG A 31 17.72 4.38 -2.35
N ALA A 32 17.73 3.37 -1.50
CA ALA A 32 17.77 3.58 -0.05
C ALA A 32 19.09 4.27 0.36
N ASN A 33 19.06 5.12 1.38
CA ASN A 33 20.25 5.72 2.01
C ASN A 33 20.53 5.06 3.37
N PRO A 34 21.43 4.07 3.47
CA PRO A 34 21.67 3.33 4.72
C PRO A 34 22.12 4.19 5.91
N GLU A 35 22.67 5.38 5.65
CA GLU A 35 23.13 6.31 6.69
C GLU A 35 21.97 7.08 7.35
N HIS A 36 20.81 7.16 6.70
CA HIS A 36 19.62 7.77 7.29
C HIS A 36 18.94 6.76 8.25
N PRO A 37 18.40 7.17 9.41
CA PRO A 37 17.82 6.25 10.40
C PRO A 37 16.73 5.30 9.83
N ASN A 38 15.94 5.79 8.87
CA ASN A 38 14.92 5.02 8.15
C ASN A 38 15.34 4.49 6.77
N GLY A 39 16.62 4.54 6.41
CA GLY A 39 17.09 4.27 5.06
C GLY A 39 17.76 2.91 4.84
N LYS A 40 17.62 1.95 5.77
CA LYS A 40 18.11 0.56 5.59
C LYS A 40 17.47 -0.15 4.39
N ALA A 41 16.23 0.19 4.05
CA ALA A 41 15.47 -0.43 2.97
C ALA A 41 14.51 0.56 2.31
N MET A 42 14.08 0.24 1.09
CA MET A 42 13.09 1.02 0.33
C MET A 42 12.14 0.09 -0.44
N CYS A 43 10.87 0.50 -0.57
CA CYS A 43 9.86 -0.23 -1.33
C CYS A 43 9.92 0.08 -2.82
N MET A 44 9.31 -0.79 -3.64
CA MET A 44 9.21 -0.60 -5.09
C MET A 44 8.50 0.70 -5.48
N LYS A 45 7.53 1.17 -4.68
CA LYS A 45 6.85 2.45 -4.92
C LYS A 45 7.83 3.63 -4.92
N GLY A 46 8.77 3.64 -3.97
CA GLY A 46 9.82 4.66 -3.92
C GLY A 46 10.82 4.52 -5.07
N LYS A 47 11.16 3.30 -5.47
CA LYS A 47 12.05 3.04 -6.62
C LYS A 47 11.42 3.42 -7.96
N ALA A 48 10.09 3.37 -8.06
CA ALA A 48 9.31 3.79 -9.23
C ALA A 48 9.08 5.31 -9.31
N ALA A 49 9.66 6.09 -8.41
CA ALA A 49 9.54 7.56 -8.42
C ALA A 49 9.94 8.23 -9.74
N PRO A 50 11.01 7.81 -10.47
CA PRO A 50 11.29 8.31 -11.82
C PRO A 50 10.07 8.28 -12.75
N GLU A 51 9.38 7.14 -12.77
CA GLU A 51 8.20 6.92 -13.59
C GLU A 51 7.01 7.76 -13.12
N LEU A 52 6.89 8.01 -11.81
CA LEU A 52 5.84 8.87 -11.25
C LEU A 52 6.06 10.35 -11.61
N VAL A 53 7.29 10.85 -11.47
CA VAL A 53 7.66 12.26 -11.71
C VAL A 53 7.41 12.63 -13.17
N ASP A 54 7.94 11.83 -14.09
CA ASP A 54 7.88 12.09 -15.54
C ASP A 54 6.72 11.34 -16.22
N SER A 55 5.70 10.94 -15.46
CA SER A 55 4.52 10.27 -16.00
C SER A 55 3.77 11.18 -16.97
N ALA A 56 3.55 10.70 -18.19
CA ALA A 56 2.77 11.39 -19.21
C ALA A 56 1.27 11.55 -18.85
N ASN A 57 0.79 10.84 -17.83
CA ASN A 57 -0.60 10.88 -17.41
C ASN A 57 -0.87 11.96 -16.33
N ARG A 58 0.16 12.70 -15.89
CA ARG A 58 -0.01 13.74 -14.87
C ARG A 58 -0.80 14.92 -15.40
N ILE A 59 -1.60 15.53 -14.52
CA ILE A 59 -2.11 16.88 -14.76
C ILE A 59 -1.00 17.89 -14.48
N LEU A 60 -0.74 18.79 -15.44
CA LEU A 60 0.40 19.71 -15.40
C LEU A 60 -0.01 21.18 -15.42
N TYR A 61 -1.30 21.48 -15.59
CA TYR A 61 -1.82 22.84 -15.66
C TYR A 61 -3.16 22.94 -14.90
N PRO A 62 -3.50 24.12 -14.34
CA PRO A 62 -4.84 24.35 -13.82
C PRO A 62 -5.90 24.17 -14.91
N MET A 63 -6.93 23.38 -14.62
CA MET A 63 -7.99 23.07 -15.57
C MET A 63 -9.36 23.48 -15.01
N LYS A 64 -10.22 23.98 -15.89
CA LYS A 64 -11.61 24.34 -15.61
C LYS A 64 -12.56 23.45 -16.40
N ARG A 65 -13.58 22.94 -15.72
CA ARG A 65 -14.64 22.13 -16.33
C ARG A 65 -15.45 22.94 -17.35
N THR A 66 -15.81 22.30 -18.47
CA THR A 66 -16.64 22.89 -19.54
C THR A 66 -17.96 22.14 -19.78
N HIS A 67 -18.06 20.87 -19.38
CA HIS A 67 -19.32 20.11 -19.43
C HIS A 67 -20.00 20.08 -18.06
N PRO A 68 -21.31 19.78 -17.97
CA PRO A 68 -21.99 19.62 -16.70
C PRO A 68 -21.32 18.59 -15.77
N LYS A 69 -21.48 18.75 -14.45
CA LYS A 69 -21.11 17.71 -13.48
C LYS A 69 -21.89 16.42 -13.78
N GLY A 70 -21.22 15.27 -13.65
CA GLY A 70 -21.79 13.96 -14.00
C GLY A 70 -21.61 13.52 -15.47
N ALA A 71 -21.14 14.40 -16.37
CA ALA A 71 -20.75 13.98 -17.71
C ALA A 71 -19.56 13.01 -17.68
N GLU A 72 -19.58 11.96 -18.53
CA GLU A 72 -18.52 10.94 -18.60
C GLU A 72 -17.13 11.56 -18.87
N ASN A 73 -17.10 12.55 -19.75
CA ASN A 73 -15.96 13.42 -20.00
C ASN A 73 -16.25 14.81 -19.40
N PRO A 74 -15.50 15.25 -18.37
CA PRO A 74 -15.64 16.58 -17.77
C PRO A 74 -15.50 17.75 -18.74
N GLY A 75 -14.77 17.57 -19.84
CA GLY A 75 -14.36 18.66 -20.72
C GLY A 75 -13.44 19.63 -19.96
N TRP A 76 -12.13 19.49 -20.11
CA TRP A 76 -11.18 20.35 -19.40
C TRP A 76 -10.63 21.45 -20.32
N LYS A 77 -10.72 22.69 -19.86
CA LYS A 77 -10.06 23.85 -20.46
C LYS A 77 -8.91 24.31 -19.56
N ARG A 78 -7.69 24.39 -20.09
CA ARG A 78 -6.56 25.00 -19.38
C ARG A 78 -6.86 26.47 -19.06
N ILE A 79 -6.60 26.85 -17.82
CA ILE A 79 -6.70 28.23 -17.32
C ILE A 79 -5.38 28.62 -16.61
N SER A 80 -5.19 29.90 -16.32
CA SER A 80 -4.02 30.35 -15.55
C SER A 80 -4.20 30.07 -14.06
N TRP A 81 -3.09 29.99 -13.33
CA TRP A 81 -3.12 29.97 -11.86
C TRP A 81 -3.88 31.16 -11.27
N GLU A 82 -3.70 32.35 -11.83
CA GLU A 82 -4.40 33.55 -11.34
C GLU A 82 -5.92 33.44 -11.45
N GLU A 83 -6.43 32.94 -12.59
CA GLU A 83 -7.86 32.68 -12.76
C GLU A 83 -8.36 31.60 -11.80
N ALA A 84 -7.60 30.51 -11.66
CA ALA A 84 -7.97 29.38 -10.81
C ALA A 84 -8.06 29.80 -9.33
N MET A 85 -7.03 30.45 -8.82
CA MET A 85 -6.94 30.84 -7.40
C MET A 85 -7.93 31.95 -7.06
N SER A 86 -8.13 32.92 -7.96
CA SER A 86 -9.16 33.96 -7.79
C SER A 86 -10.58 33.37 -7.80
N THR A 87 -10.85 32.39 -8.67
CA THR A 87 -12.15 31.71 -8.72
C THR A 87 -12.40 30.96 -7.42
N ILE A 88 -11.42 30.20 -6.92
CA ILE A 88 -11.54 29.44 -5.67
C ILE A 88 -11.74 30.39 -4.49
N ALA A 89 -10.86 31.37 -4.31
CA ALA A 89 -10.95 32.33 -3.20
C ALA A 89 -12.29 33.11 -3.23
N GLY A 90 -12.73 33.55 -4.41
CA GLY A 90 -14.01 34.24 -4.56
C GLY A 90 -15.23 33.39 -4.20
N GLN A 91 -15.23 32.10 -4.51
CA GLN A 91 -16.31 31.18 -4.11
C GLN A 91 -16.29 30.90 -2.61
N LEU A 92 -15.11 30.70 -2.03
CA LEU A 92 -14.96 30.51 -0.58
C LEU A 92 -15.45 31.75 0.19
N GLU A 93 -15.04 32.95 -0.21
CA GLU A 93 -15.50 34.19 0.40
C GLU A 93 -17.03 34.37 0.24
N LYS A 94 -17.56 34.08 -0.95
CA LYS A 94 -19.00 34.15 -1.21
C LYS A 94 -19.78 33.23 -0.25
N PHE A 95 -19.41 31.96 -0.15
CA PHE A 95 -20.10 31.01 0.72
C PHE A 95 -19.96 31.39 2.20
N LYS A 96 -18.77 31.78 2.64
CA LYS A 96 -18.54 32.27 4.00
C LYS A 96 -19.41 33.47 4.34
N ARG A 97 -19.56 34.43 3.42
CA ARG A 97 -20.40 35.62 3.60
C ARG A 97 -21.89 35.30 3.62
N GLU A 98 -22.35 34.41 2.74
CA GLU A 98 -23.78 34.10 2.58
C GLU A 98 -24.32 33.13 3.64
N ASN A 99 -23.52 32.14 4.07
CA ASN A 99 -23.99 31.04 4.92
C ASN A 99 -23.06 30.66 6.07
N GLY A 100 -21.93 31.37 6.26
CA GLY A 100 -20.91 31.00 7.22
C GLY A 100 -19.88 30.03 6.65
N ALA A 101 -18.72 29.97 7.31
CA ALA A 101 -17.58 29.15 6.86
C ALA A 101 -17.87 27.65 6.92
N GLU A 102 -18.82 27.23 7.76
CA GLU A 102 -19.33 25.87 7.86
C GLU A 102 -19.98 25.35 6.57
N SER A 103 -20.43 26.24 5.67
CA SER A 103 -20.99 25.84 4.37
C SER A 103 -19.96 25.30 3.36
N VAL A 104 -18.68 25.26 3.73
CA VAL A 104 -17.59 24.67 2.93
C VAL A 104 -16.95 23.52 3.68
N ALA A 105 -16.86 22.36 3.04
CA ALA A 105 -16.11 21.23 3.54
C ALA A 105 -14.68 21.19 2.95
N PHE A 106 -13.75 20.58 3.70
CA PHE A 106 -12.39 20.32 3.26
C PHE A 106 -12.12 18.81 3.31
N GLY A 107 -11.65 18.24 2.21
CA GLY A 107 -11.34 16.81 2.11
C GLY A 107 -9.84 16.59 1.94
N PHE A 108 -9.21 15.85 2.85
CA PHE A 108 -7.78 15.55 2.77
C PHE A 108 -7.53 14.04 2.68
N THR A 109 -6.58 13.67 1.83
CA THR A 109 -6.03 12.31 1.84
C THR A 109 -5.17 12.06 3.09
N SER A 110 -4.93 10.78 3.41
CA SER A 110 -4.14 10.44 4.59
C SER A 110 -2.65 10.75 4.38
N PRO A 111 -1.97 11.44 5.33
CA PRO A 111 -0.53 11.68 5.31
C PRO A 111 0.25 10.41 5.61
N SER A 112 -0.43 9.33 6.02
CA SER A 112 0.19 8.03 6.20
C SER A 112 0.50 7.33 4.87
N GLY A 113 -0.06 7.79 3.75
CA GLY A 113 0.10 7.18 2.43
C GLY A 113 0.31 8.16 1.27
N THR A 114 0.62 9.43 1.56
CA THR A 114 0.80 10.46 0.54
C THR A 114 1.81 11.55 0.95
N PRO A 115 2.40 12.28 -0.01
CA PRO A 115 3.26 13.45 0.26
C PRO A 115 2.55 14.63 0.95
N LEU A 116 1.24 14.56 1.19
CA LEU A 116 0.49 15.58 1.92
C LEU A 116 1.02 15.74 3.37
N SER A 117 1.74 14.75 3.88
CA SER A 117 2.42 14.84 5.19
C SER A 117 3.34 16.04 5.34
N ASP A 118 3.83 16.60 4.23
CA ASP A 118 4.72 17.77 4.23
C ASP A 118 3.96 19.09 4.42
N ALA A 119 2.64 19.09 4.20
CA ALA A 119 1.80 20.29 4.20
C ALA A 119 0.63 20.24 5.20
N ILE A 120 0.37 19.08 5.81
CA ILE A 120 -0.88 18.84 6.57
C ILE A 120 -1.12 19.86 7.69
N GLU A 121 -0.10 20.22 8.47
CA GLU A 121 -0.24 21.21 9.56
C GLU A 121 -0.67 22.59 9.05
N TRP A 122 -0.20 22.98 7.86
CA TRP A 122 -0.52 24.25 7.23
C TRP A 122 -1.91 24.24 6.58
N LEU A 123 -2.33 23.10 6.04
CA LEU A 123 -3.69 22.90 5.55
C LEU A 123 -4.71 22.96 6.69
N GLU A 124 -4.43 22.30 7.81
CA GLU A 124 -5.29 22.38 9.01
C GLU A 124 -5.31 23.79 9.60
N ARG A 125 -4.16 24.49 9.65
CA ARG A 125 -4.10 25.90 10.05
C ARG A 125 -5.01 26.76 9.18
N PHE A 126 -4.96 26.57 7.85
CA PHE A 126 -5.79 27.31 6.90
C PHE A 126 -7.27 27.08 7.16
N VAL A 127 -7.70 25.83 7.31
CA VAL A 127 -9.09 25.49 7.57
C VAL A 127 -9.59 26.08 8.89
N ARG A 128 -8.76 26.01 9.95
CA ARG A 128 -9.11 26.56 11.27
C ARG A 128 -9.28 28.07 11.25
N ILE A 129 -8.41 28.80 10.54
CA ILE A 129 -8.51 30.26 10.39
C ILE A 129 -9.63 30.66 9.42
N TYR A 130 -9.85 29.88 8.35
CA TYR A 130 -11.02 30.04 7.48
C TYR A 130 -12.32 29.89 8.29
N GLY A 131 -12.31 28.97 9.26
CA GLY A 131 -13.39 28.75 10.21
C GLY A 131 -14.36 27.65 9.81
N SER A 132 -13.97 26.70 8.96
CA SER A 132 -14.83 25.54 8.70
C SER A 132 -14.57 24.43 9.72
N PRO A 133 -15.58 23.96 10.48
CA PRO A 133 -15.44 22.79 11.34
C PRO A 133 -15.53 21.47 10.55
N ASN A 134 -15.80 21.52 9.23
CA ASN A 134 -16.15 20.38 8.41
C ASN A 134 -14.96 19.88 7.58
N THR A 135 -14.02 19.23 8.26
CA THR A 135 -12.89 18.55 7.60
C THR A 135 -13.13 17.04 7.55
N SER A 136 -13.18 16.44 6.36
CA SER A 136 -13.17 14.98 6.22
C SER A 136 -11.77 14.47 5.94
N TYR A 137 -11.44 13.38 6.62
CA TYR A 137 -10.11 12.77 6.64
C TYR A 137 -10.20 11.26 6.52
N GLY A 138 -9.06 10.57 6.53
CA GLY A 138 -9.02 9.12 6.71
C GLY A 138 -9.40 8.62 8.11
N THR A 139 -9.84 9.47 9.05
CA THR A 139 -10.06 9.10 10.47
C THR A 139 -11.06 7.96 10.63
N GLU A 140 -12.20 8.06 9.94
CA GLU A 140 -13.29 7.06 9.96
C GLU A 140 -12.90 5.72 9.31
N ILE A 141 -11.77 5.67 8.57
CA ILE A 141 -11.35 4.46 7.83
C ILE A 141 -9.92 3.99 8.14
N CYS A 142 -9.18 4.65 9.05
CA CYS A 142 -7.74 4.40 9.21
C CYS A 142 -7.23 4.41 10.64
N ASN A 143 -7.44 5.50 11.38
CA ASN A 143 -6.62 5.80 12.55
C ASN A 143 -7.36 6.12 13.83
N TRP A 144 -8.70 6.19 13.81
CA TRP A 144 -9.50 6.43 15.01
C TRP A 144 -9.10 5.56 16.20
N HIS A 145 -9.08 4.24 15.99
CA HIS A 145 -8.85 3.26 17.05
C HIS A 145 -7.51 3.52 17.73
N LYS A 146 -6.42 3.58 16.95
CA LYS A 146 -5.07 3.75 17.48
C LYS A 146 -4.79 5.16 18.01
N ASP A 147 -5.37 6.21 17.43
CA ASP A 147 -5.03 7.59 17.79
C ASP A 147 -5.93 8.15 18.89
N VAL A 148 -7.18 7.69 18.99
CA VAL A 148 -8.19 8.21 19.93
C VAL A 148 -8.70 7.14 20.88
N ALA A 149 -9.20 6.00 20.41
CA ALA A 149 -9.81 5.01 21.31
C ALA A 149 -8.81 4.50 22.38
N HIS A 150 -7.56 4.31 21.99
CA HIS A 150 -6.46 3.98 22.91
C HIS A 150 -6.23 5.06 24.00
N ARG A 151 -6.57 6.34 23.75
CA ARG A 151 -6.43 7.43 24.74
C ARG A 151 -7.34 7.24 25.94
N TRP A 152 -8.49 6.58 25.78
CA TRP A 152 -9.35 6.29 26.92
C TRP A 152 -8.76 5.25 27.87
N THR A 153 -7.75 4.49 27.46
CA THR A 153 -6.99 3.63 28.36
C THR A 153 -5.72 4.31 28.86
N PHE A 154 -4.87 4.86 27.99
CA PHE A 154 -3.53 5.33 28.36
C PHE A 154 -3.31 6.86 28.25
N GLY A 155 -4.32 7.63 27.84
CA GLY A 155 -4.21 9.09 27.66
C GLY A 155 -3.44 9.53 26.41
N CYS A 156 -3.02 8.60 25.56
CA CYS A 156 -2.32 8.86 24.30
C CYS A 156 -2.73 7.82 23.24
N GLY A 157 -2.44 8.09 21.96
CA GLY A 157 -2.56 7.06 20.93
C GLY A 157 -1.51 5.96 21.10
N ILE A 158 -1.64 4.85 20.38
CA ILE A 158 -0.70 3.71 20.44
C ILE A 158 0.73 4.22 20.22
N PRO A 159 1.63 4.10 21.21
CA PRO A 159 3.01 4.55 21.07
C PRO A 159 3.81 3.64 20.13
N VAL A 160 5.02 4.06 19.76
CA VAL A 160 5.85 3.34 18.78
C VAL A 160 6.32 2.01 19.38
N ALA A 161 6.09 0.90 18.68
CA ALA A 161 6.51 -0.43 19.10
C ALA A 161 8.03 -0.63 18.91
N ASP A 162 8.78 -0.84 20.00
CA ASP A 162 10.23 -1.06 20.00
C ASP A 162 10.60 -2.52 19.68
N TYR A 163 10.28 -2.96 18.46
CA TYR A 163 10.41 -4.36 18.05
C TYR A 163 11.84 -4.93 18.15
N SER A 164 12.87 -4.09 18.01
CA SER A 164 14.28 -4.54 18.01
C SER A 164 14.74 -5.07 19.36
N HIS A 165 14.11 -4.63 20.46
CA HIS A 165 14.48 -4.95 21.84
C HIS A 165 13.41 -5.79 22.58
N ALA A 166 12.37 -6.25 21.88
CA ALA A 166 11.25 -6.98 22.45
C ALA A 166 11.56 -8.46 22.71
N ASP A 167 10.96 -9.03 23.75
CA ASP A 167 10.92 -10.49 23.98
C ASP A 167 9.77 -11.12 23.17
N LEU A 168 8.68 -10.36 23.01
CA LEU A 168 7.49 -10.75 22.28
C LEU A 168 7.00 -9.61 21.40
N ILE A 169 6.79 -9.93 20.12
CA ILE A 169 6.22 -9.06 19.11
C ILE A 169 4.78 -9.50 18.86
N LEU A 170 3.82 -8.58 18.99
CA LEU A 170 2.41 -8.82 18.72
C LEU A 170 1.91 -7.94 17.57
N LEU A 171 1.61 -8.56 16.42
CA LEU A 171 1.07 -7.88 15.25
C LEU A 171 -0.42 -8.17 15.13
N TRP A 172 -1.27 -7.14 15.25
CA TRP A 172 -2.72 -7.30 15.27
C TRP A 172 -3.39 -6.54 14.13
N GLY A 173 -3.93 -7.25 13.13
CA GLY A 173 -4.50 -6.62 11.94
C GLY A 173 -3.51 -5.69 11.22
N HIS A 174 -2.20 -5.98 11.33
CA HIS A 174 -1.09 -5.16 10.86
C HIS A 174 -0.05 -6.02 10.12
N ASN A 175 0.26 -5.66 8.88
CA ASN A 175 1.24 -6.37 8.04
C ASN A 175 2.38 -5.44 7.59
N PRO A 176 3.39 -5.19 8.46
CA PRO A 176 4.46 -4.23 8.20
C PRO A 176 5.34 -4.60 7.00
N ALA A 177 5.40 -5.88 6.59
CA ALA A 177 6.14 -6.28 5.40
C ALA A 177 5.63 -5.59 4.12
N ASN A 178 4.33 -5.26 4.07
CA ASN A 178 3.71 -4.57 2.94
C ASN A 178 3.49 -3.07 3.21
N THR A 179 3.29 -2.68 4.47
CA THR A 179 2.80 -1.34 4.84
C THR A 179 3.82 -0.45 5.55
N TRP A 180 4.87 -0.99 6.18
CA TRP A 180 5.86 -0.20 6.94
C TRP A 180 7.24 -0.88 7.01
N LEU A 181 8.09 -0.64 6.02
CA LEU A 181 9.38 -1.33 5.90
C LEU A 181 10.36 -1.06 7.05
N ALA A 182 10.36 0.14 7.63
CA ALA A 182 11.20 0.43 8.80
C ALA A 182 10.85 -0.50 9.98
N GLN A 183 9.55 -0.73 10.24
CA GLN A 183 9.10 -1.69 11.25
C GLN A 183 9.40 -3.14 10.85
N ALA A 184 9.23 -3.51 9.58
CA ALA A 184 9.58 -4.86 9.11
C ALA A 184 11.07 -5.16 9.34
N SER A 185 11.95 -4.17 9.14
CA SER A 185 13.38 -4.29 9.45
C SER A 185 13.61 -4.47 10.96
N ALA A 186 12.95 -3.67 11.81
CA ALA A 186 13.05 -3.77 13.27
C ALA A 186 12.53 -5.12 13.81
N ILE A 187 11.43 -5.65 13.24
CA ILE A 187 10.92 -6.99 13.56
C ILE A 187 11.96 -8.06 13.21
N GLY A 188 12.59 -7.96 12.04
CA GLY A 188 13.69 -8.85 11.66
C GLY A 188 14.84 -8.82 12.67
N THR A 189 15.22 -7.63 13.16
CA THR A 189 16.23 -7.48 14.22
C THR A 189 15.77 -8.14 15.53
N GLY A 190 14.56 -7.85 16.01
CA GLY A 190 14.02 -8.47 17.23
C GLY A 190 13.98 -9.99 17.16
N ARG A 191 13.54 -10.54 16.01
CA ARG A 191 13.52 -11.99 15.75
C ARG A 191 14.92 -12.60 15.80
N ASN A 192 15.92 -11.94 15.20
CA ASN A 192 17.31 -12.38 15.27
C ASN A 192 17.87 -12.33 16.71
N ASN A 193 17.36 -11.43 17.54
CA ASN A 193 17.67 -11.34 18.97
C ASN A 193 16.88 -12.34 19.84
N GLY A 194 16.00 -13.15 19.26
CA GLY A 194 15.26 -14.20 19.95
C GLY A 194 13.79 -13.91 20.24
N ALA A 195 13.25 -12.76 19.79
CA ALA A 195 11.86 -12.38 20.04
C ALA A 195 10.88 -13.43 19.50
N LYS A 196 9.88 -13.79 20.31
CA LYS A 196 8.72 -14.56 19.86
C LYS A 196 7.75 -13.66 19.08
N LEU A 197 6.93 -14.27 18.23
CA LEU A 197 6.01 -13.55 17.36
C LEU A 197 4.59 -14.12 17.48
N ILE A 198 3.62 -13.25 17.76
CA ILE A 198 2.19 -13.53 17.63
C ILE A 198 1.67 -12.68 16.47
N VAL A 199 0.88 -13.30 15.59
CA VAL A 199 0.18 -12.59 14.51
C VAL A 199 -1.30 -12.89 14.59
N VAL A 200 -2.10 -11.83 14.67
CA VAL A 200 -3.57 -11.89 14.59
C VAL A 200 -3.98 -11.30 13.24
N ASP A 201 -4.31 -12.17 12.29
CA ASP A 201 -4.70 -11.82 10.92
C ASP A 201 -5.43 -13.02 10.31
N PRO A 202 -6.59 -12.87 9.66
CA PRO A 202 -7.25 -13.98 8.96
C PRO A 202 -6.37 -14.59 7.86
N ARG A 203 -5.37 -13.84 7.37
CA ARG A 203 -4.52 -14.29 6.28
C ARG A 203 -3.30 -15.03 6.78
N PRO A 204 -2.88 -16.09 6.07
CA PRO A 204 -1.58 -16.71 6.27
C PRO A 204 -0.48 -15.85 5.62
N THR A 205 -0.31 -14.61 6.10
CA THR A 205 0.78 -13.71 5.66
C THR A 205 2.15 -14.37 5.92
N PRO A 206 3.24 -13.92 5.27
CA PRO A 206 4.56 -14.50 5.52
C PRO A 206 4.97 -14.45 7.00
N LEU A 207 4.69 -13.34 7.69
CA LEU A 207 4.93 -13.23 9.14
C LEU A 207 4.02 -14.14 9.97
N ALA A 208 2.77 -14.36 9.55
CA ALA A 208 1.86 -15.32 10.19
C ALA A 208 2.35 -16.77 10.03
N LYS A 209 2.81 -17.15 8.83
CA LYS A 209 3.37 -18.48 8.54
C LYS A 209 4.62 -18.80 9.38
N GLU A 210 5.34 -17.78 9.85
CA GLU A 210 6.54 -17.89 10.69
C GLU A 210 6.29 -17.60 12.18
N ALA A 211 5.05 -17.27 12.56
CA ALA A 211 4.69 -16.88 13.92
C ALA A 211 4.77 -18.06 14.89
N ASN A 212 5.07 -17.77 16.15
CA ASN A 212 4.99 -18.75 17.23
C ASN A 212 3.53 -19.08 17.59
N ALA A 213 2.63 -18.10 17.43
CA ALA A 213 1.19 -18.33 17.40
C ALA A 213 0.57 -17.46 16.29
N TRP A 214 -0.13 -18.08 15.36
CA TRP A 214 -0.97 -17.41 14.38
C TRP A 214 -2.43 -17.60 14.79
N LEU A 215 -3.13 -16.49 14.97
CA LEU A 215 -4.54 -16.43 15.31
C LEU A 215 -5.30 -15.96 14.07
N ASP A 216 -5.88 -16.90 13.33
CA ASP A 216 -6.66 -16.72 12.10
C ASP A 216 -8.07 -16.23 12.40
N VAL A 217 -8.14 -15.07 13.05
CA VAL A 217 -9.38 -14.49 13.56
C VAL A 217 -10.37 -14.17 12.44
N ASN A 218 -11.64 -14.51 12.67
CA ASN A 218 -12.73 -14.05 11.82
C ASN A 218 -12.79 -12.52 11.83
N PRO A 219 -12.93 -11.86 10.66
CA PRO A 219 -12.90 -10.40 10.60
C PRO A 219 -13.93 -9.77 11.56
N GLY A 220 -13.48 -8.83 12.42
CA GLY A 220 -14.36 -8.05 13.29
C GLY A 220 -14.67 -8.71 14.64
N THR A 221 -14.11 -9.90 14.91
CA THR A 221 -14.25 -10.60 16.20
C THR A 221 -13.04 -10.41 17.13
N ASP A 222 -12.11 -9.54 16.75
CA ASP A 222 -10.86 -9.25 17.46
C ASP A 222 -11.08 -8.84 18.93
N GLY A 223 -12.14 -8.08 19.23
CA GLY A 223 -12.49 -7.68 20.59
C GLY A 223 -12.73 -8.89 21.51
N ALA A 224 -13.46 -9.91 21.03
CA ALA A 224 -13.69 -11.14 21.79
C ALA A 224 -12.39 -11.91 22.04
N LEU A 225 -11.48 -11.92 21.06
CA LEU A 225 -10.16 -12.55 21.21
C LEU A 225 -9.31 -11.85 22.27
N ALA A 226 -9.26 -10.51 22.26
CA ALA A 226 -8.52 -9.74 23.25
C ALA A 226 -9.09 -9.91 24.67
N LEU A 227 -10.41 -9.98 24.81
CA LEU A 227 -11.08 -10.27 26.08
C LEU A 227 -10.84 -11.71 26.53
N GLY A 228 -10.81 -12.69 25.62
CA GLY A 228 -10.44 -14.08 25.94
C GLY A 228 -9.01 -14.23 26.46
N LEU A 229 -8.06 -13.55 25.82
CA LEU A 229 -6.67 -13.51 26.29
C LEU A 229 -6.59 -12.84 27.67
N SER A 230 -7.34 -11.77 27.89
CA SER A 230 -7.41 -11.09 29.20
C SER A 230 -8.02 -11.99 30.28
N HIS A 231 -9.09 -12.72 29.96
CA HIS A 231 -9.72 -13.71 30.84
C HIS A 231 -8.69 -14.73 31.32
N LEU A 232 -7.92 -15.33 30.40
CA LEU A 232 -6.89 -16.30 30.74
C LEU A 232 -5.79 -15.73 31.64
N LEU A 233 -5.35 -14.49 31.42
CA LEU A 233 -4.34 -13.86 32.27
C LEU A 233 -4.87 -13.55 33.67
N VAL A 234 -6.12 -13.08 33.79
CA VAL A 234 -6.73 -12.74 35.07
C VAL A 234 -7.08 -14.00 35.87
N GLU A 235 -7.77 -14.97 35.26
CA GLU A 235 -8.21 -16.19 35.93
C GLU A 235 -7.04 -17.03 36.46
N ARG A 236 -5.92 -17.05 35.72
CA ARG A 236 -4.71 -17.78 36.10
C ARG A 236 -3.73 -16.95 36.93
N ASN A 237 -4.09 -15.72 37.27
CA ASN A 237 -3.27 -14.83 38.06
C ASN A 237 -1.88 -14.52 37.43
N LEU A 238 -1.83 -14.39 36.10
CA LEU A 238 -0.62 -14.22 35.28
C LEU A 238 -0.36 -12.76 34.84
N PHE A 239 -1.12 -11.79 35.36
CA PHE A 239 -0.96 -10.37 35.05
C PHE A 239 0.00 -9.65 36.01
N ASN A 240 0.42 -8.43 35.66
CA ASN A 240 1.29 -7.60 36.49
C ASN A 240 0.50 -6.91 37.62
N HIS A 241 0.41 -7.58 38.78
CA HIS A 241 -0.28 -7.09 39.97
C HIS A 241 0.16 -5.71 40.45
N GLU A 242 1.47 -5.45 40.44
CA GLU A 242 2.01 -4.18 40.93
C GLU A 242 1.59 -3.03 40.01
N PHE A 243 1.72 -3.21 38.69
CA PHE A 243 1.28 -2.21 37.73
C PHE A 243 -0.24 -2.00 37.80
N VAL A 244 -1.03 -3.08 37.82
CA VAL A 244 -2.49 -2.99 37.91
C VAL A 244 -2.92 -2.24 39.17
N ARG A 245 -2.33 -2.53 40.33
CA ARG A 245 -2.65 -1.82 41.59
C ARG A 245 -2.20 -0.36 41.59
N ASN A 246 -0.98 -0.09 41.13
CA ASN A 246 -0.33 1.21 41.37
C ASN A 246 -0.49 2.20 40.22
N TRP A 247 -0.80 1.74 39.01
CA TRP A 247 -0.78 2.56 37.79
C TRP A 247 -2.04 2.49 36.96
N THR A 248 -3.00 1.63 37.34
CA THR A 248 -4.32 1.59 36.72
C THR A 248 -5.39 2.09 37.68
N ASN A 249 -6.59 2.34 37.17
CA ASN A 249 -7.76 2.64 37.99
C ASN A 249 -8.45 1.38 38.57
N GLY A 250 -7.86 0.20 38.41
CA GLY A 250 -8.40 -1.07 38.91
C GLY A 250 -8.86 -1.05 40.38
N PRO A 251 -8.08 -0.51 41.34
CA PRO A 251 -8.49 -0.45 42.74
C PRO A 251 -9.59 0.57 43.07
N LEU A 252 -9.91 1.50 42.15
CA LEU A 252 -10.86 2.57 42.44
C LEU A 252 -12.27 2.00 42.56
N LEU A 253 -13.04 2.48 43.54
CA LEU A 253 -14.40 2.03 43.79
C LEU A 253 -15.38 2.69 42.80
N VAL A 254 -16.13 1.87 42.07
CA VAL A 254 -17.26 2.23 41.21
C VAL A 254 -18.54 2.00 41.99
N ARG A 255 -19.46 2.95 41.97
CA ARG A 255 -20.77 2.81 42.61
C ARG A 255 -21.70 2.00 41.71
N ASN A 256 -22.31 0.95 42.25
CA ASN A 256 -23.19 0.06 41.49
C ASN A 256 -24.56 0.69 41.18
N ASP A 257 -24.95 1.76 41.90
CA ASP A 257 -26.23 2.44 41.70
C ASP A 257 -26.24 3.34 40.44
N ASN A 258 -25.10 3.90 40.06
CA ASN A 258 -25.03 4.89 39.01
C ASN A 258 -23.83 4.77 38.05
N GLY A 259 -22.87 3.87 38.29
CA GLY A 259 -21.69 3.64 37.45
C GLY A 259 -20.59 4.72 37.53
N TYR A 260 -20.72 5.72 38.39
CA TYR A 260 -19.64 6.68 38.62
C TYR A 260 -18.68 6.15 39.67
N PHE A 261 -17.41 6.55 39.59
CA PHE A 261 -16.49 6.26 40.68
C PHE A 261 -16.94 6.96 41.96
N LEU A 262 -16.90 6.25 43.09
CA LEU A 262 -17.16 6.80 44.41
C LEU A 262 -16.11 7.87 44.74
N ARG A 263 -16.57 9.05 45.12
CA ARG A 263 -15.73 10.20 45.46
C ARG A 263 -15.85 10.58 46.93
N GLU A 264 -14.85 11.31 47.41
CA GLU A 264 -14.86 11.88 48.75
C GLU A 264 -16.12 12.70 49.06
N LYS A 265 -16.62 13.49 48.09
CA LYS A 265 -17.82 14.32 48.29
C LYS A 265 -19.12 13.52 48.39
N ASP A 266 -19.13 12.27 47.91
CA ASP A 266 -20.27 11.38 48.12
C ASP A 266 -20.39 10.99 49.60
N ILE A 267 -19.25 10.87 50.30
CA ILE A 267 -19.20 10.48 51.72
C ILE A 267 -19.27 11.73 52.63
N ASN A 268 -18.58 12.80 52.24
CA ASN A 268 -18.54 14.07 52.97
C ASN A 268 -18.74 15.25 52.01
N PRO A 269 -19.97 15.79 51.88
CA PRO A 269 -20.27 16.86 50.92
C PRO A 269 -19.55 18.17 51.23
N LEU A 270 -19.06 18.34 52.47
CA LEU A 270 -18.28 19.49 52.91
C LEU A 270 -16.77 19.33 52.64
N ALA A 271 -16.34 18.22 52.05
CA ALA A 271 -14.94 18.02 51.68
C ALA A 271 -14.48 19.10 50.68
N ILE A 272 -13.29 19.64 50.94
CA ILE A 272 -12.67 20.69 50.10
C ILE A 272 -12.25 20.09 48.75
N SER A 273 -11.70 18.88 48.78
CA SER A 273 -11.32 18.09 47.61
C SER A 273 -12.42 17.13 47.16
N ASN A 274 -12.26 16.53 45.98
CA ASN A 274 -13.16 15.50 45.45
C ASN A 274 -12.37 14.25 45.03
N ARG A 275 -11.64 13.68 45.99
CA ARG A 275 -10.68 12.59 45.73
C ARG A 275 -11.38 11.29 45.32
N TYR A 276 -10.65 10.45 44.60
CA TYR A 276 -11.06 9.08 44.32
C TYR A 276 -11.00 8.24 45.59
N THR A 277 -11.69 7.09 45.60
CA THR A 277 -11.73 6.20 46.76
C THR A 277 -11.27 4.79 46.40
N VAL A 278 -10.65 4.12 47.36
CA VAL A 278 -10.26 2.70 47.29
C VAL A 278 -10.66 1.99 48.58
N TRP A 279 -10.78 0.66 48.52
CA TRP A 279 -10.93 -0.16 49.72
C TRP A 279 -9.55 -0.56 50.28
N ASP A 280 -9.31 -0.26 51.55
CA ASP A 280 -8.16 -0.74 52.30
C ASP A 280 -8.50 -2.07 52.95
N GLU A 281 -7.97 -3.18 52.41
CA GLU A 281 -8.26 -4.53 52.90
C GLU A 281 -7.72 -4.76 54.31
N HIS A 282 -6.65 -4.07 54.70
CA HIS A 282 -6.05 -4.27 56.01
C HIS A 282 -6.88 -3.59 57.11
N ASN A 283 -7.29 -2.34 56.86
CA ASN A 283 -8.05 -1.55 57.82
C ASN A 283 -9.58 -1.72 57.67
N GLN A 284 -10.03 -2.41 56.62
CA GLN A 284 -11.45 -2.63 56.30
C GLN A 284 -12.25 -1.32 56.24
N GLN A 285 -11.70 -0.33 55.52
CA GLN A 285 -12.30 1.00 55.39
C GLN A 285 -12.03 1.62 54.01
N VAL A 286 -12.81 2.65 53.67
CA VAL A 286 -12.57 3.47 52.49
C VAL A 286 -11.41 4.44 52.74
N THR A 287 -10.50 4.52 51.79
CA THR A 287 -9.35 5.44 51.80
C THR A 287 -9.42 6.38 50.60
N PHE A 288 -9.07 7.65 50.80
CA PHE A 288 -9.05 8.67 49.76
C PHE A 288 -7.72 8.70 49.01
N ILE A 289 -7.78 8.75 47.68
CA ILE A 289 -6.62 8.78 46.79
C ILE A 289 -6.60 10.09 46.01
N ASP A 290 -5.52 10.83 46.20
CA ASP A 290 -5.15 11.96 45.38
C ASP A 290 -4.56 11.50 44.05
N SER A 291 -5.19 11.91 42.94
CA SER A 291 -4.70 11.59 41.60
C SER A 291 -3.82 12.69 41.01
N GLU A 292 -4.10 13.96 41.33
CA GLU A 292 -3.37 15.12 40.77
C GLU A 292 -2.14 15.52 41.60
N THR A 293 -2.20 15.37 42.92
CA THR A 293 -1.14 15.80 43.86
C THR A 293 -0.31 14.63 44.40
N ARG A 294 -0.32 13.52 43.67
CA ARG A 294 0.36 12.27 44.04
C ARG A 294 1.87 12.42 43.96
N THR A 295 2.59 12.08 45.02
CA THR A 295 4.06 12.09 45.04
C THR A 295 4.68 10.70 44.90
N GLU A 296 4.04 9.66 45.41
CA GLU A 296 4.60 8.29 45.47
C GLU A 296 4.01 7.35 44.43
N GLU A 297 4.81 6.43 43.90
CA GLU A 297 4.37 5.41 42.95
C GLU A 297 3.46 4.35 43.59
N THR A 298 3.48 4.18 44.91
CA THR A 298 2.59 3.23 45.59
C THR A 298 1.27 3.90 45.92
N LEU A 299 0.15 3.27 45.58
CA LEU A 299 -1.19 3.76 45.95
C LEU A 299 -1.42 3.63 47.47
N THR A 300 -1.59 2.39 47.91
CA THR A 300 -1.40 1.89 49.27
C THR A 300 -1.16 0.38 49.11
N PRO A 301 -0.21 -0.24 49.87
CA PRO A 301 0.04 -1.67 49.77
C PRO A 301 -1.19 -2.55 50.02
N THR A 302 -2.21 -1.99 50.68
CA THR A 302 -3.42 -2.67 51.13
C THR A 302 -4.64 -2.35 50.26
N ALA A 303 -4.47 -1.66 49.13
CA ALA A 303 -5.57 -1.38 48.21
C ALA A 303 -6.07 -2.68 47.57
N ALA A 304 -7.35 -2.97 47.77
CA ALA A 304 -8.01 -4.11 47.16
C ALA A 304 -8.00 -3.97 45.64
N LEU A 305 -7.58 -5.03 44.94
CA LEU A 305 -7.86 -5.15 43.51
C LEU A 305 -9.24 -5.74 43.28
N GLU A 306 -9.67 -6.67 44.13
CA GLU A 306 -10.95 -7.35 44.00
C GLU A 306 -11.80 -7.11 45.24
N GLY A 307 -13.08 -6.82 45.06
CA GLY A 307 -13.99 -6.70 46.18
C GLY A 307 -15.28 -5.95 45.86
N ASN A 308 -16.33 -6.35 46.57
CA ASN A 308 -17.61 -5.66 46.67
C ASN A 308 -17.79 -5.20 48.11
N VAL A 309 -18.02 -3.90 48.32
CA VAL A 309 -18.07 -3.27 49.64
C VAL A 309 -19.31 -2.39 49.75
N GLU A 310 -19.91 -2.32 50.93
CA GLU A 310 -20.95 -1.35 51.23
C GLU A 310 -20.32 -0.11 51.85
N VAL A 311 -20.58 1.06 51.26
CA VAL A 311 -20.10 2.34 51.77
C VAL A 311 -21.27 3.21 52.18
N ALA A 312 -21.24 3.71 53.41
CA ALA A 312 -22.19 4.73 53.85
C ALA A 312 -21.82 6.09 53.22
N ILE A 313 -22.77 6.69 52.51
CA ILE A 313 -22.63 8.03 51.93
C ILE A 313 -23.25 9.09 52.83
N ALA A 314 -23.12 10.36 52.44
CA ALA A 314 -23.42 11.53 53.26
C ALA A 314 -24.84 11.61 53.83
N ASP A 315 -25.83 11.07 53.12
CA ASP A 315 -27.24 11.04 53.53
C ASP A 315 -27.58 9.85 54.44
N GLY A 316 -26.58 9.02 54.78
CA GLY A 316 -26.71 7.81 55.59
C GLY A 316 -27.12 6.57 54.79
N ALA A 317 -27.37 6.68 53.48
CA ALA A 317 -27.62 5.52 52.63
C ALA A 317 -26.35 4.68 52.49
N LYS A 318 -26.52 3.37 52.42
CA LYS A 318 -25.43 2.45 52.08
C LYS A 318 -25.50 2.12 50.59
N ILE A 319 -24.41 2.40 49.89
CA ILE A 319 -24.29 2.12 48.47
C ILE A 319 -23.31 0.96 48.29
N SER A 320 -23.71 0.00 47.46
CA SER A 320 -22.82 -1.08 47.02
C SER A 320 -21.83 -0.51 46.02
N CYS A 321 -20.55 -0.70 46.30
CA CYS A 321 -19.45 -0.29 45.45
C CYS A 321 -18.57 -1.51 45.13
N GLN A 322 -18.05 -1.54 43.91
CA GLN A 322 -17.14 -2.59 43.45
C GLN A 322 -15.84 -1.95 42.96
N THR A 323 -14.70 -2.63 43.10
CA THR A 323 -13.48 -2.14 42.43
C THR A 323 -13.64 -2.22 40.91
N ALA A 324 -13.10 -1.26 40.17
CA ALA A 324 -13.13 -1.29 38.70
C ALA A 324 -12.50 -2.56 38.11
N PHE A 325 -11.49 -3.12 38.78
CA PHE A 325 -10.88 -4.39 38.37
C PHE A 325 -11.80 -5.58 38.63
N SER A 326 -12.58 -5.61 39.71
CA SER A 326 -13.62 -6.63 39.87
C SER A 326 -14.70 -6.53 38.81
N SER A 327 -15.18 -5.33 38.48
CA SER A 327 -16.16 -5.18 37.38
C SER A 327 -15.59 -5.63 36.03
N PHE A 328 -14.31 -5.37 35.77
CA PHE A 328 -13.61 -5.89 34.59
C PHE A 328 -13.49 -7.43 34.62
N LYS A 329 -13.09 -8.03 35.74
CA LYS A 329 -12.98 -9.48 35.93
C LYS A 329 -14.33 -10.19 35.74
N ASP A 330 -15.40 -9.66 36.32
CA ASP A 330 -16.75 -10.22 36.19
C ASP A 330 -17.21 -10.21 34.73
N MET A 331 -16.90 -9.15 33.99
CA MET A 331 -17.18 -9.09 32.55
C MET A 331 -16.35 -10.09 31.75
N LEU A 332 -15.08 -10.33 32.13
CA LEU A 332 -14.19 -11.30 31.48
C LEU A 332 -14.69 -12.74 31.62
N ALA A 333 -15.49 -13.06 32.62
CA ALA A 333 -16.07 -14.39 32.81
C ALA A 333 -16.94 -14.85 31.62
N ASN A 334 -17.39 -13.94 30.76
CA ASN A 334 -18.13 -14.27 29.54
C ASN A 334 -17.24 -14.71 28.35
N TYR A 335 -15.92 -14.70 28.52
CA TYR A 335 -14.94 -14.92 27.44
C TYR A 335 -14.02 -16.10 27.77
N ASP A 336 -14.59 -17.22 28.21
CA ASP A 336 -13.87 -18.48 28.30
C ASP A 336 -13.34 -18.93 26.92
N PRO A 337 -12.24 -19.71 26.87
CA PRO A 337 -11.60 -20.07 25.61
C PRO A 337 -12.52 -20.75 24.60
N GLU A 338 -13.45 -21.59 25.06
CA GLU A 338 -14.41 -22.29 24.21
C GLU A 338 -15.40 -21.32 23.56
N ASN A 339 -15.97 -20.41 24.34
CA ASN A 339 -16.85 -19.37 23.81
C ASN A 339 -16.12 -18.43 22.85
N VAL A 340 -14.89 -18.04 23.18
CA VAL A 340 -14.05 -17.19 22.32
C VAL A 340 -13.71 -17.92 21.02
N SER A 341 -13.39 -19.21 21.08
CA SER A 341 -13.15 -20.02 19.88
C SER A 341 -14.37 -20.07 18.98
N ARG A 342 -15.56 -20.23 19.56
CA ARG A 342 -16.83 -20.22 18.81
C ARG A 342 -17.11 -18.87 18.15
N ILE A 343 -16.83 -17.77 18.83
CA ILE A 343 -17.06 -16.41 18.28
C ILE A 343 -16.05 -16.11 17.17
N THR A 344 -14.78 -16.43 17.41
CA THR A 344 -13.66 -15.91 16.61
C THR A 344 -13.18 -16.85 15.51
N GLY A 345 -13.57 -18.13 15.55
CA GLY A 345 -13.01 -19.18 14.70
C GLY A 345 -11.61 -19.65 15.11
N VAL A 346 -10.92 -18.92 16.01
CA VAL A 346 -9.57 -19.27 16.46
C VAL A 346 -9.64 -20.48 17.39
N SER A 347 -8.79 -21.48 17.16
CA SER A 347 -8.79 -22.67 18.02
C SER A 347 -8.40 -22.35 19.47
N VAL A 348 -9.01 -23.05 20.43
CA VAL A 348 -8.65 -22.97 21.86
C VAL A 348 -7.16 -23.16 22.07
N ALA A 349 -6.53 -24.12 21.38
CA ALA A 349 -5.09 -24.37 21.48
C ALA A 349 -4.25 -23.16 21.06
N SER A 350 -4.65 -22.45 20.01
CA SER A 350 -3.96 -21.23 19.56
C SER A 350 -4.15 -20.08 20.56
N ILE A 351 -5.35 -19.94 21.13
CA ILE A 351 -5.66 -18.94 22.17
C ILE A 351 -4.78 -19.19 23.41
N GLU A 352 -4.71 -20.44 23.87
CA GLU A 352 -3.90 -20.87 25.01
C GLU A 352 -2.39 -20.65 24.79
N ALA A 353 -1.90 -20.96 23.58
CA ALA A 353 -0.52 -20.73 23.20
C ALA A 353 -0.18 -19.24 23.20
N ALA A 354 -1.06 -18.39 22.69
CA ALA A 354 -0.89 -16.94 22.71
C ALA A 354 -0.91 -16.38 24.14
N ALA A 355 -1.85 -16.80 24.98
CA ALA A 355 -1.92 -16.38 26.39
C ALA A 355 -0.63 -16.77 27.15
N SER A 356 -0.12 -17.98 26.91
CA SER A 356 1.13 -18.46 27.51
C SER A 356 2.35 -17.64 27.07
N LEU A 357 2.43 -17.27 25.79
CA LEU A 357 3.49 -16.40 25.27
C LEU A 357 3.42 -14.99 25.89
N ILE A 358 2.22 -14.41 26.02
CA ILE A 358 2.02 -13.10 26.65
C ILE A 358 2.42 -13.14 28.13
N ALA A 359 1.96 -14.13 28.89
CA ALA A 359 2.29 -14.30 30.30
C ALA A 359 3.80 -14.50 30.55
N GLY A 360 4.50 -15.15 29.62
CA GLY A 360 5.93 -15.44 29.75
C GLY A 360 6.86 -14.27 29.35
N ALA A 361 6.33 -13.22 28.72
CA ALA A 361 7.14 -12.12 28.19
C ALA A 361 7.22 -10.93 29.17
N LYS A 362 8.40 -10.31 29.26
CA LYS A 362 8.60 -9.08 30.06
C LYS A 362 8.61 -7.82 29.21
N LYS A 363 9.01 -7.95 27.95
CA LYS A 363 9.08 -6.86 26.97
C LYS A 363 8.17 -7.15 25.79
N ILE A 364 6.98 -6.55 25.80
CA ILE A 364 5.94 -6.77 24.79
C ILE A 364 5.77 -5.50 23.96
N ALA A 365 6.16 -5.60 22.68
CA ALA A 365 5.94 -4.57 21.68
C ALA A 365 4.77 -4.99 20.78
N TYR A 366 3.70 -4.20 20.77
CA TYR A 366 2.51 -4.49 19.97
C TYR A 366 2.12 -3.33 19.06
N HIS A 367 1.42 -3.64 17.98
CA HIS A 367 0.76 -2.62 17.18
C HIS A 367 -0.50 -3.19 16.54
N SER A 368 -1.61 -2.44 16.64
CA SER A 368 -2.86 -2.70 15.93
C SER A 368 -3.06 -1.67 14.81
N TRP A 369 -3.64 -2.04 13.66
CA TRP A 369 -3.92 -1.06 12.59
C TRP A 369 -5.22 -1.36 11.83
N SER A 370 -5.26 -1.14 10.51
CA SER A 370 -6.51 -1.03 9.77
C SER A 370 -7.32 -2.32 9.74
N GLY A 371 -6.71 -3.47 10.09
CA GLY A 371 -7.42 -4.74 10.25
C GLY A 371 -8.47 -4.74 11.36
N VAL A 372 -8.31 -3.90 12.40
CA VAL A 372 -9.27 -3.76 13.51
C VAL A 372 -10.04 -2.42 13.48
N ALA A 373 -9.63 -1.49 12.62
CA ALA A 373 -10.16 -0.13 12.59
C ALA A 373 -11.41 0.06 11.72
N GLN A 374 -11.69 -0.89 10.83
CA GLN A 374 -12.64 -0.74 9.73
C GLN A 374 -13.87 -1.64 9.92
N HIS A 375 -14.40 -1.63 11.15
CA HIS A 375 -15.54 -2.42 11.62
C HIS A 375 -16.49 -1.54 12.42
N THR A 376 -17.75 -1.96 12.55
CA THR A 376 -18.77 -1.25 13.36
C THR A 376 -18.53 -1.32 14.88
N ASN A 377 -17.45 -1.96 15.32
CA ASN A 377 -17.09 -2.15 16.74
C ASN A 377 -15.62 -1.76 17.01
N ALA A 378 -15.03 -0.92 16.15
CA ALA A 378 -13.61 -0.57 16.20
C ALA A 378 -13.19 0.09 17.54
N THR A 379 -14.07 0.91 18.13
CA THR A 379 -13.79 1.60 19.40
C THR A 379 -13.61 0.61 20.55
N GLN A 380 -14.58 -0.28 20.73
CA GLN A 380 -14.56 -1.25 21.83
C GLN A 380 -13.49 -2.34 21.61
N THR A 381 -13.25 -2.72 20.35
CA THR A 381 -12.14 -3.64 19.99
C THR A 381 -10.79 -3.10 20.46
N GLU A 382 -10.48 -1.83 20.20
CA GLU A 382 -9.22 -1.26 20.65
C GLU A 382 -9.18 -1.07 22.17
N ARG A 383 -10.31 -0.75 22.82
CA ARG A 383 -10.39 -0.75 24.29
C ARG A 383 -10.05 -2.12 24.87
N ALA A 384 -10.52 -3.21 24.27
CA ALA A 384 -10.17 -4.57 24.68
C ALA A 384 -8.67 -4.88 24.50
N ILE A 385 -8.07 -4.48 23.37
CA ILE A 385 -6.63 -4.68 23.12
C ILE A 385 -5.77 -3.83 24.10
N ALA A 386 -6.14 -2.57 24.32
CA ALA A 386 -5.41 -1.67 25.20
C ALA A 386 -5.49 -2.12 26.67
N THR A 387 -6.64 -2.63 27.13
CA THR A 387 -6.78 -3.17 28.48
C THR A 387 -6.06 -4.51 28.66
N LEU A 388 -6.03 -5.37 27.65
CA LEU A 388 -5.13 -6.53 27.60
C LEU A 388 -3.66 -6.10 27.77
N TYR A 389 -3.24 -5.06 27.05
CA TYR A 389 -1.88 -4.54 27.18
C TYR A 389 -1.60 -3.95 28.58
N ALA A 390 -2.57 -3.28 29.20
CA ALA A 390 -2.45 -2.76 30.56
C ALA A 390 -2.19 -3.86 31.60
N LEU A 391 -2.75 -5.07 31.43
CA LEU A 391 -2.48 -6.22 32.31
C LEU A 391 -1.01 -6.64 32.31
N THR A 392 -0.26 -6.36 31.23
CA THR A 392 1.16 -6.73 31.11
C THR A 392 2.10 -5.77 31.85
N GLY A 393 1.65 -4.54 32.11
CA GLY A 393 2.48 -3.46 32.63
C GLY A 393 3.60 -2.99 31.70
N CYS A 394 3.58 -3.35 30.41
CA CYS A 394 4.67 -3.05 29.45
C CYS A 394 4.70 -1.60 28.93
N PHE A 395 3.79 -0.72 29.32
CA PHE A 395 3.67 0.62 28.73
C PHE A 395 4.90 1.52 28.98
N ASP A 396 5.38 2.18 27.92
CA ASP A 396 6.50 3.14 27.91
C ASP A 396 7.82 2.60 28.48
N GLN A 397 8.14 1.34 28.18
CA GLN A 397 9.38 0.66 28.58
C GLN A 397 10.21 0.20 27.37
N GLU A 398 11.51 -0.02 27.57
CA GLU A 398 12.41 -0.53 26.53
C GLU A 398 12.05 -1.95 26.08
N GLY A 399 12.00 -2.19 24.76
CA GLY A 399 11.45 -3.42 24.19
C GLY A 399 9.93 -3.52 24.20
N CYS A 400 9.24 -2.44 24.59
CA CYS A 400 7.79 -2.33 24.58
C CYS A 400 7.33 -1.16 23.69
N ASN A 401 6.10 -0.69 23.84
CA ASN A 401 5.65 0.53 23.17
C ASN A 401 6.23 1.76 23.88
N ARG A 402 6.94 2.62 23.14
CA ARG A 402 7.69 3.79 23.62
C ARG A 402 7.05 5.10 23.19
N ILE A 403 6.98 6.06 24.11
CA ILE A 403 6.70 7.46 23.77
C ILE A 403 8.04 8.17 23.62
N TYR A 404 8.49 8.41 22.39
CA TYR A 404 9.71 9.19 22.17
C TYR A 404 9.50 10.68 22.51
N ALA A 405 10.59 11.34 22.89
CA ALA A 405 10.58 12.80 23.06
C ALA A 405 10.46 13.47 21.68
N SER A 406 9.98 14.71 21.62
CA SER A 406 9.94 15.49 20.38
C SER A 406 10.79 16.74 20.51
N HIS A 407 11.37 17.20 19.40
CA HIS A 407 12.08 18.47 19.37
C HIS A 407 11.15 19.64 19.71
N PRO A 408 11.64 20.64 20.46
CA PRO A 408 10.91 21.88 20.64
C PRO A 408 10.82 22.60 19.28
N VAL A 409 9.62 22.80 18.78
CA VAL A 409 9.35 23.60 17.57
C VAL A 409 8.17 24.51 17.83
N ASN A 410 8.10 25.65 17.15
CA ASN A 410 6.92 26.50 17.26
C ASN A 410 5.70 25.80 16.66
N VAL A 411 4.62 25.71 17.45
CA VAL A 411 3.36 25.07 17.04
C VAL A 411 2.64 26.00 16.07
N VAL A 412 2.53 25.60 14.80
CA VAL A 412 1.87 26.40 13.75
C VAL A 412 0.40 26.09 13.60
N ASN A 413 -0.10 25.04 14.24
CA ASN A 413 -1.46 24.58 14.10
C ASN A 413 -2.01 24.21 15.47
N SER A 414 -3.02 24.94 15.94
CA SER A 414 -3.62 24.76 17.27
C SER A 414 -5.14 24.73 17.16
N PRO A 415 -5.86 23.90 17.94
CA PRO A 415 -7.32 23.95 18.04
C PRO A 415 -7.86 25.33 18.45
N THR A 416 -7.05 26.15 19.14
CA THR A 416 -7.41 27.52 19.57
C THR A 416 -7.51 28.52 18.43
N LEU A 417 -7.07 28.16 17.21
CA LEU A 417 -7.19 29.01 16.02
C LEU A 417 -8.65 29.13 15.52
N MET A 418 -9.55 28.27 16.00
CA MET A 418 -10.97 28.33 15.72
C MET A 418 -11.76 28.52 17.03
N PRO A 419 -12.71 29.47 17.10
CA PRO A 419 -13.50 29.68 18.30
C PRO A 419 -14.44 28.49 18.57
N LYS A 420 -14.70 28.22 19.85
CA LYS A 420 -15.57 27.11 20.28
C LYS A 420 -16.96 27.13 19.64
N SER A 421 -17.57 28.31 19.50
CA SER A 421 -18.88 28.45 18.85
C SER A 421 -18.91 27.99 17.39
N GLN A 422 -17.75 27.93 16.72
CA GLN A 422 -17.64 27.40 15.37
C GLN A 422 -17.35 25.89 15.39
N TRP A 423 -16.57 25.40 16.37
CA TRP A 423 -16.41 23.97 16.63
C TRP A 423 -17.73 23.27 16.91
N ASP A 424 -18.61 23.90 17.68
CA ASP A 424 -19.92 23.37 18.07
C ASP A 424 -20.86 23.16 16.87
N LYS A 425 -20.50 23.64 15.66
CA LYS A 425 -21.26 23.42 14.42
C LYS A 425 -20.78 22.22 13.60
N ALA A 426 -19.75 21.49 14.03
CA ALA A 426 -19.23 20.34 13.30
C ALA A 426 -20.36 19.33 13.00
N LEU A 427 -20.45 18.90 11.74
CA LEU A 427 -21.41 17.86 11.36
C LEU A 427 -21.17 16.56 12.15
N GLY A 428 -22.24 15.93 12.61
CA GLY A 428 -22.18 14.67 13.37
C GLY A 428 -21.81 14.82 14.86
N LEU A 429 -21.63 16.04 15.38
CA LEU A 429 -21.18 16.26 16.76
C LEU A 429 -22.23 15.88 17.80
N GLU A 430 -23.51 16.13 17.55
CA GLU A 430 -24.59 15.76 18.48
C GLU A 430 -24.71 14.24 18.60
N GLU A 431 -24.56 13.54 17.49
CA GLU A 431 -24.60 12.08 17.42
C GLU A 431 -23.34 11.44 18.01
N ARG A 432 -22.18 12.10 17.87
CA ARG A 432 -20.86 11.58 18.29
C ARG A 432 -20.10 12.62 19.13
N PRO A 433 -20.57 12.91 20.36
CA PRO A 433 -20.06 14.04 21.18
C PRO A 433 -18.61 13.88 21.65
N ILE A 434 -18.09 12.65 21.66
CA ILE A 434 -16.70 12.32 21.98
C ILE A 434 -15.98 11.67 20.78
N GLY A 435 -16.63 11.65 19.62
CA GLY A 435 -16.12 11.09 18.36
C GLY A 435 -15.18 12.04 17.60
N PRO A 436 -14.83 11.71 16.35
CA PRO A 436 -14.03 12.58 15.49
C PRO A 436 -14.55 14.03 15.37
N PRO A 437 -15.88 14.30 15.31
CA PRO A 437 -16.38 15.67 15.19
C PRO A 437 -15.94 16.57 16.35
N SER A 438 -15.77 16.02 17.55
CA SER A 438 -15.30 16.77 18.73
C SER A 438 -13.82 17.21 18.64
N GLN A 439 -13.08 16.72 17.65
CA GLN A 439 -11.64 16.94 17.53
C GLN A 439 -11.19 17.62 16.23
N GLY A 440 -12.08 17.89 15.28
CA GLY A 440 -11.62 18.41 13.97
C GLY A 440 -12.21 17.77 12.75
N TRP A 441 -12.81 16.60 12.88
CA TRP A 441 -13.01 15.72 11.73
C TRP A 441 -14.44 15.22 11.66
N VAL A 442 -15.10 15.48 10.55
CA VAL A 442 -16.47 15.02 10.30
C VAL A 442 -16.48 13.78 9.42
N HIS A 443 -17.53 12.99 9.54
CA HIS A 443 -17.70 11.78 8.73
C HIS A 443 -18.07 12.18 7.30
N SER A 444 -17.59 11.44 6.31
CA SER A 444 -17.87 11.74 4.90
C SER A 444 -19.35 11.65 4.56
N GLN A 445 -20.09 10.71 5.16
CA GLN A 445 -21.54 10.64 4.97
C GLN A 445 -22.26 11.86 5.55
N ASP A 446 -21.80 12.43 6.68
CA ASP A 446 -22.42 13.64 7.22
C ASP A 446 -22.31 14.79 6.21
N ILE A 447 -21.16 14.89 5.52
CA ILE A 447 -20.98 15.84 4.42
C ILE A 447 -21.94 15.50 3.26
N TRP A 448 -22.05 14.24 2.85
CA TRP A 448 -22.93 13.84 1.74
C TRP A 448 -24.40 14.13 2.01
N HIS A 449 -24.90 13.79 3.20
CA HIS A 449 -26.25 14.13 3.61
C HIS A 449 -26.44 15.65 3.70
N SER A 450 -25.48 16.39 4.26
CA SER A 450 -25.56 17.85 4.30
C SER A 450 -25.58 18.50 2.89
N VAL A 451 -24.84 17.96 1.92
CA VAL A 451 -24.88 18.43 0.52
C VAL A 451 -26.25 18.19 -0.12
N LEU A 452 -26.81 16.99 0.07
CA LEU A 452 -28.02 16.55 -0.62
C LEU A 452 -29.32 17.03 0.06
N GLU A 453 -29.34 17.05 1.39
CA GLU A 453 -30.53 17.28 2.22
C GLU A 453 -30.53 18.69 2.84
N GLY A 454 -29.35 19.29 3.03
CA GLY A 454 -29.23 20.64 3.60
C GLY A 454 -29.40 20.73 5.11
N THR A 455 -29.30 19.60 5.83
CA THR A 455 -29.44 19.51 7.28
C THR A 455 -28.13 19.10 7.96
N PRO A 456 -27.78 19.68 9.14
CA PRO A 456 -28.43 20.81 9.81
C PRO A 456 -28.26 22.15 9.06
N TYR A 457 -27.35 22.20 8.10
CA TYR A 457 -27.18 23.27 7.12
C TYR A 457 -26.61 22.67 5.84
N LYS A 458 -26.60 23.44 4.74
CA LYS A 458 -26.13 22.97 3.43
C LYS A 458 -24.64 23.19 3.20
N ILE A 459 -23.90 22.13 2.93
CA ILE A 459 -22.56 22.22 2.33
C ILE A 459 -22.71 22.58 0.85
N ARG A 460 -22.13 23.72 0.47
CA ARG A 460 -22.18 24.28 -0.90
C ARG A 460 -20.86 24.08 -1.64
N GLY A 461 -19.75 24.13 -0.91
CA GLY A 461 -18.39 24.03 -1.44
C GLY A 461 -17.60 22.86 -0.88
N LEU A 462 -16.75 22.24 -1.71
CA LEU A 462 -15.72 21.31 -1.28
C LEU A 462 -14.35 21.75 -1.82
N ILE A 463 -13.31 21.68 -0.99
CA ILE A 463 -11.92 21.76 -1.45
C ILE A 463 -11.22 20.44 -1.10
N GLY A 464 -10.78 19.70 -2.12
CA GLY A 464 -10.14 18.40 -1.97
C GLY A 464 -8.63 18.46 -2.21
N PHE A 465 -7.85 17.81 -1.35
CA PHE A 465 -6.40 17.61 -1.52
C PHE A 465 -6.08 16.11 -1.57
N GLY A 466 -5.89 15.59 -2.78
CA GLY A 466 -5.49 14.21 -3.06
C GLY A 466 -6.49 13.12 -2.65
N ALA A 467 -7.65 13.50 -2.11
CA ALA A 467 -8.66 12.57 -1.60
C ALA A 467 -9.47 11.96 -2.74
N ASN A 468 -9.32 10.65 -2.96
CA ASN A 468 -10.11 9.91 -3.95
C ASN A 468 -11.26 9.15 -3.26
N ILE A 469 -12.19 9.90 -2.68
CA ILE A 469 -13.21 9.42 -1.73
C ILE A 469 -14.16 8.36 -2.29
N LEU A 470 -14.44 8.37 -3.61
CA LEU A 470 -15.25 7.34 -4.25
C LEU A 470 -14.60 5.93 -4.22
N LEU A 471 -13.28 5.88 -3.96
CA LEU A 471 -12.46 4.66 -3.92
C LEU A 471 -11.95 4.35 -2.50
N SER A 472 -12.33 5.14 -1.49
CA SER A 472 -11.87 4.97 -0.12
C SER A 472 -12.98 4.92 0.93
N GLN A 473 -14.10 5.61 0.72
CA GLN A 473 -15.29 5.59 1.58
C GLN A 473 -16.30 4.52 1.13
N SER A 474 -17.22 4.08 1.98
CA SER A 474 -18.38 3.24 1.57
C SER A 474 -19.41 4.07 0.78
N ASP A 475 -20.48 3.41 0.30
CA ASP A 475 -21.60 4.05 -0.41
C ASP A 475 -21.14 4.94 -1.58
N THR A 476 -20.35 4.37 -2.49
CA THR A 476 -19.83 5.07 -3.68
C THR A 476 -20.93 5.83 -4.44
N SER A 477 -22.14 5.29 -4.50
CA SER A 477 -23.30 5.94 -5.14
C SER A 477 -23.75 7.23 -4.44
N LEU A 478 -23.75 7.26 -3.11
CA LEU A 478 -24.13 8.44 -2.32
C LEU A 478 -23.07 9.54 -2.51
N GLY A 479 -21.79 9.19 -2.41
CA GLY A 479 -20.69 10.12 -2.65
C GLY A 479 -20.73 10.70 -4.07
N GLN A 480 -21.05 9.89 -5.08
CA GLN A 480 -21.22 10.37 -6.46
C GLN A 480 -22.35 11.40 -6.56
N GLN A 481 -23.53 11.10 -6.02
CA GLN A 481 -24.68 12.02 -6.05
C GLN A 481 -24.36 13.35 -5.36
N ALA A 482 -23.69 13.31 -4.21
CA ALA A 482 -23.30 14.52 -3.50
C ALA A 482 -22.26 15.34 -4.29
N LEU A 483 -21.25 14.70 -4.87
CA LEU A 483 -20.26 15.38 -5.71
C LEU A 483 -20.90 16.04 -6.96
N GLU A 484 -21.91 15.40 -7.56
CA GLU A 484 -22.70 15.97 -8.66
C GLU A 484 -23.54 17.18 -8.20
N ALA A 485 -24.07 17.15 -6.98
CA ALA A 485 -24.95 18.18 -6.43
C ALA A 485 -24.23 19.41 -5.84
N LEU A 486 -22.92 19.32 -5.55
CA LEU A 486 -22.12 20.43 -5.02
C LEU A 486 -22.20 21.67 -5.93
N GLU A 487 -22.36 22.85 -5.34
CA GLU A 487 -22.39 24.11 -6.09
C GLU A 487 -20.99 24.51 -6.59
N PHE A 488 -19.95 24.19 -5.82
CA PHE A 488 -18.56 24.37 -6.25
C PHE A 488 -17.63 23.30 -5.66
N TYR A 489 -16.72 22.78 -6.46
CA TYR A 489 -15.69 21.84 -6.02
C TYR A 489 -14.36 22.17 -6.68
N ALA A 490 -13.31 22.42 -5.89
CA ALA A 490 -11.94 22.46 -6.36
C ALA A 490 -11.16 21.25 -5.83
N HIS A 491 -10.33 20.64 -6.69
CA HIS A 491 -9.55 19.47 -6.32
C HIS A 491 -8.09 19.59 -6.74
N VAL A 492 -7.20 19.19 -5.85
CA VAL A 492 -5.74 19.19 -6.04
C VAL A 492 -5.27 17.74 -6.15
N ASP A 493 -4.61 17.36 -7.26
CA ASP A 493 -4.16 15.98 -7.48
C ASP A 493 -2.96 15.89 -8.45
N LEU A 494 -2.36 14.70 -8.53
CA LEU A 494 -1.33 14.37 -9.53
C LEU A 494 -1.96 13.88 -10.85
N PHE A 495 -3.13 13.26 -10.76
CA PHE A 495 -3.83 12.62 -11.86
C PHE A 495 -5.31 12.98 -11.82
N GLU A 496 -6.00 12.91 -12.96
CA GLU A 496 -7.46 12.94 -12.96
C GLU A 496 -7.99 11.64 -12.33
N THR A 497 -8.56 11.73 -11.14
CA THR A 497 -9.15 10.61 -10.39
C THR A 497 -10.65 10.53 -10.59
N PRO A 498 -11.30 9.40 -10.27
CA PRO A 498 -12.75 9.30 -10.36
C PRO A 498 -13.49 10.30 -9.48
N THR A 499 -12.87 10.75 -8.38
CA THR A 499 -13.41 11.82 -7.54
C THR A 499 -13.19 13.20 -8.17
N SER A 500 -11.98 13.48 -8.70
CA SER A 500 -11.68 14.78 -9.30
C SER A 500 -12.46 15.07 -10.58
N LYS A 501 -13.01 14.02 -11.23
CA LYS A 501 -13.96 14.11 -12.35
C LYS A 501 -15.25 14.87 -12.05
N TYR A 502 -15.50 15.30 -10.82
CA TYR A 502 -16.62 16.18 -10.45
C TYR A 502 -16.21 17.61 -10.12
N ALA A 503 -14.90 17.91 -10.08
CA ALA A 503 -14.39 19.23 -9.75
C ALA A 503 -14.72 20.25 -10.85
N ASP A 504 -15.00 21.48 -10.45
CA ASP A 504 -15.12 22.65 -11.32
C ASP A 504 -13.74 23.19 -11.69
N ILE A 505 -12.80 23.15 -10.73
CA ILE A 505 -11.39 23.51 -10.89
C ILE A 505 -10.51 22.32 -10.46
N LEU A 506 -9.65 21.86 -11.35
CA LEU A 506 -8.66 20.82 -11.09
C LEU A 506 -7.26 21.43 -11.11
N LEU A 507 -6.55 21.34 -9.99
CA LEU A 507 -5.24 21.95 -9.79
C LEU A 507 -4.12 20.90 -9.82
N PRO A 508 -3.04 21.12 -10.58
CA PRO A 508 -1.91 20.20 -10.67
C PRO A 508 -0.99 20.35 -9.45
N VAL A 509 -0.84 19.26 -8.68
CA VAL A 509 0.13 19.21 -7.58
C VAL A 509 1.47 18.62 -8.03
N ASN A 510 2.54 18.97 -7.33
CA ASN A 510 3.85 18.37 -7.55
C ASN A 510 3.98 17.06 -6.78
N THR A 511 4.90 16.20 -7.24
CA THR A 511 5.45 15.10 -6.44
C THR A 511 6.37 15.62 -5.34
N ALA A 512 6.77 14.73 -4.44
CA ALA A 512 7.71 15.04 -3.34
C ALA A 512 9.11 15.47 -3.83
N TRP A 513 9.52 15.07 -5.04
CA TRP A 513 10.86 15.34 -5.59
C TRP A 513 10.97 16.70 -6.28
N GLU A 514 9.84 17.34 -6.54
CA GLU A 514 9.74 18.63 -7.27
C GLU A 514 9.68 19.84 -6.32
N ARG A 515 9.70 19.61 -5.01
CA ARG A 515 9.56 20.62 -3.96
C ARG A 515 10.43 20.31 -2.75
N GLU A 516 10.66 21.32 -1.92
CA GLU A 516 11.26 21.13 -0.60
C GLU A 516 10.24 20.58 0.41
N GLY A 517 10.73 19.94 1.47
CA GLY A 517 9.88 19.44 2.56
C GLY A 517 10.63 19.35 3.89
N LEU A 518 10.12 20.00 4.93
CA LEU A 518 10.72 20.04 6.26
C LEU A 518 10.19 18.88 7.13
N ARG A 519 11.10 18.18 7.82
CA ARG A 519 10.75 17.19 8.83
C ARG A 519 11.58 17.35 10.10
N THR A 520 10.90 17.41 11.24
CA THR A 520 11.49 17.51 12.58
C THR A 520 11.17 16.22 13.36
N GLY A 521 11.85 15.12 13.01
CA GLY A 521 11.61 13.79 13.58
C GLY A 521 10.81 12.84 12.68
N PHE A 522 11.18 11.55 12.73
CA PHE A 522 10.69 10.50 11.82
C PHE A 522 9.95 9.34 12.53
N GLU A 523 9.68 9.43 13.82
CA GLU A 523 8.74 8.58 14.61
C GLU A 523 9.04 7.06 14.71
N SER A 524 10.03 6.50 14.02
CA SER A 524 10.22 5.03 13.94
C SER A 524 11.15 4.46 15.03
N SER A 525 12.00 5.29 15.62
CA SER A 525 12.96 4.94 16.66
C SER A 525 13.46 6.22 17.35
N ALA A 526 14.20 6.06 18.44
CA ALA A 526 14.93 7.17 19.09
C ALA A 526 15.79 7.97 18.08
N ALA A 527 16.72 7.29 17.39
CA ALA A 527 17.60 7.93 16.42
C ALA A 527 16.84 8.60 15.26
N ALA A 528 15.72 8.02 14.83
CA ALA A 528 14.87 8.64 13.81
C ALA A 528 14.15 9.88 14.33
N GLN A 529 13.85 9.92 15.62
CA GLN A 529 13.22 11.07 16.25
C GLN A 529 14.20 12.20 16.54
N ASP A 530 15.49 11.89 16.77
CA ASP A 530 16.59 12.86 16.88
C ASP A 530 16.91 13.58 15.56
N HIS A 531 16.48 13.02 14.42
CA HIS A 531 16.85 13.50 13.10
C HIS A 531 15.90 14.58 12.56
N ILE A 532 16.48 15.71 12.13
CA ILE A 532 15.80 16.83 11.47
C ILE A 532 16.38 17.00 10.06
N GLN A 533 15.52 17.05 9.04
CA GLN A 533 15.95 17.13 7.65
C GLN A 533 15.03 18.02 6.80
N LEU A 534 15.63 18.87 5.96
CA LEU A 534 14.96 19.48 4.83
C LEU A 534 15.26 18.66 3.58
N ARG A 535 14.22 18.06 2.98
CA ARG A 535 14.35 17.46 1.65
C ARG A 535 14.52 18.58 0.65
N LYS A 536 15.59 18.54 -0.15
CA LYS A 536 15.78 19.46 -1.26
C LYS A 536 14.81 19.16 -2.40
N LYS A 537 14.52 20.20 -3.17
CA LYS A 537 13.96 20.06 -4.52
C LYS A 537 14.98 19.34 -5.40
N MET A 538 14.65 18.13 -5.86
CA MET A 538 15.54 17.26 -6.63
C MET A 538 15.45 17.56 -8.13
N VAL A 539 14.26 17.89 -8.61
CA VAL A 539 13.96 18.24 -10.00
C VAL A 539 13.01 19.43 -10.05
N SER A 540 12.91 20.10 -11.20
CA SER A 540 11.97 21.20 -11.41
C SER A 540 10.51 20.71 -11.49
N PRO A 541 9.52 21.51 -11.04
CA PRO A 541 8.12 21.27 -11.32
C PRO A 541 7.89 20.93 -12.79
N ARG A 542 7.20 19.82 -13.05
CA ARG A 542 6.71 19.51 -14.39
C ARG A 542 5.52 20.42 -14.71
N GLY A 543 5.55 21.04 -15.89
CA GLY A 543 4.55 22.02 -16.31
C GLY A 543 4.44 23.21 -15.36
N GLU A 544 3.22 23.54 -14.94
CA GLU A 544 2.92 24.59 -13.98
C GLU A 544 2.49 24.01 -12.62
N SER A 545 2.85 22.77 -12.28
CA SER A 545 2.46 22.19 -10.99
C SER A 545 2.98 23.01 -9.79
N ARG A 546 2.15 23.17 -8.75
CA ARG A 546 2.51 23.81 -7.46
C ARG A 546 2.32 22.86 -6.26
N SER A 547 3.16 23.01 -5.23
CA SER A 547 3.06 22.23 -4.01
C SER A 547 1.78 22.55 -3.23
N ASP A 548 1.32 21.62 -2.40
CA ASP A 548 0.18 21.84 -1.50
C ASP A 548 0.39 23.09 -0.61
N LEU A 549 1.63 23.38 -0.22
CA LEU A 549 2.01 24.58 0.55
C LEU A 549 1.86 25.86 -0.26
N GLU A 550 2.38 25.90 -1.50
CA GLU A 550 2.23 27.07 -2.37
C GLU A 550 0.75 27.37 -2.66
N ILE A 551 -0.05 26.33 -2.88
CA ILE A 551 -1.50 26.47 -3.11
C ILE A 551 -2.19 27.04 -1.87
N VAL A 552 -1.95 26.47 -0.69
CA VAL A 552 -2.66 26.91 0.52
C VAL A 552 -2.21 28.30 1.01
N PHE A 553 -0.92 28.64 0.88
CA PHE A 553 -0.42 29.98 1.25
C PHE A 553 -0.98 31.07 0.33
N ASP A 554 -1.06 30.82 -0.99
CA ASP A 554 -1.66 31.75 -1.95
C ASP A 554 -3.17 31.94 -1.68
N LEU A 555 -3.92 30.85 -1.44
CA LEU A 555 -5.33 30.94 -1.03
C LEU A 555 -5.51 31.73 0.28
N ALA A 556 -4.65 31.49 1.27
CA ALA A 556 -4.72 32.17 2.56
C ALA A 556 -4.52 33.69 2.42
N CYS A 557 -3.51 34.12 1.65
CA CYS A 557 -3.27 35.54 1.37
C CYS A 557 -4.45 36.20 0.65
N ARG A 558 -5.02 35.54 -0.37
CA ARG A 558 -6.21 36.04 -1.09
C ARG A 558 -7.44 36.19 -0.20
N LEU A 559 -7.55 35.37 0.84
CA LEU A 559 -8.62 35.40 1.83
C LEU A 559 -8.31 36.29 3.04
N GLY A 560 -7.24 37.10 2.98
CA GLY A 560 -6.89 38.08 4.00
C GLY A 560 -6.13 37.53 5.21
N MET A 561 -5.54 36.33 5.11
CA MET A 561 -4.81 35.67 6.20
C MET A 561 -3.29 35.92 6.16
N ASN A 562 -2.86 37.07 5.61
CA ASN A 562 -1.46 37.35 5.28
C ASN A 562 -0.51 37.17 6.47
N GLU A 563 -0.79 37.79 7.62
CA GLU A 563 0.05 37.67 8.83
C GLU A 563 0.15 36.21 9.31
N ALA A 564 -0.96 35.48 9.31
CA ALA A 564 -0.99 34.10 9.77
C ALA A 564 -0.24 33.13 8.85
N PHE A 565 0.03 33.54 7.61
CA PHE A 565 0.74 32.78 6.57
C PHE A 565 1.99 33.52 6.06
N PHE A 566 2.55 34.42 6.88
CA PHE A 566 3.84 35.07 6.63
C PHE A 566 3.91 35.76 5.26
N ASP A 567 2.82 36.42 4.84
CA ASP A 567 2.68 37.08 3.54
C ASP A 567 2.98 36.14 2.34
N GLY A 568 2.67 34.86 2.49
CA GLY A 568 2.93 33.83 1.48
C GLY A 568 4.35 33.24 1.52
N ASN A 569 5.18 33.66 2.46
CA ASN A 569 6.57 33.21 2.56
C ASN A 569 6.72 31.91 3.38
N ILE A 570 6.73 30.79 2.66
CA ILE A 570 6.90 29.44 3.24
C ILE A 570 8.23 29.30 4.01
N GLU A 571 9.31 29.92 3.54
CA GLU A 571 10.61 29.84 4.21
C GLU A 571 10.61 30.58 5.54
N ALA A 572 10.00 31.77 5.60
CA ALA A 572 9.82 32.50 6.85
C ALA A 572 8.98 31.68 7.85
N ALA A 573 7.94 31.01 7.37
CA ALA A 573 7.09 30.14 8.16
C ALA A 573 7.87 28.92 8.73
N TRP A 574 8.71 28.28 7.92
CA TRP A 574 9.58 27.19 8.39
C TRP A 574 10.68 27.67 9.33
N ASN A 575 11.27 28.85 9.09
CA ASN A 575 12.24 29.44 10.02
C ASN A 575 11.59 29.76 11.37
N TYR A 576 10.33 30.23 11.39
CA TYR A 576 9.57 30.36 12.63
C TYR A 576 9.39 29.00 13.32
N GLN A 577 9.06 27.93 12.60
CA GLN A 577 8.96 26.58 13.20
C GLN A 577 10.28 26.12 13.86
N LEU A 578 11.41 26.39 13.20
CA LEU A 578 12.74 25.93 13.60
C LEU A 578 13.44 26.81 14.63
N GLU A 579 12.95 28.02 14.89
CA GLU A 579 13.56 29.01 15.79
C GLU A 579 13.98 28.42 17.16
N PRO A 580 13.16 27.61 17.87
CA PRO A 580 13.54 27.06 19.17
C PRO A 580 14.74 26.09 19.13
N LEU A 581 15.07 25.57 17.95
CA LEU A 581 16.21 24.68 17.71
C LEU A 581 17.49 25.45 17.35
N GLY A 582 17.40 26.76 17.13
CA GLY A 582 18.51 27.56 16.59
C GLY A 582 18.89 27.15 15.16
N LEU A 583 17.96 26.55 14.42
CA LEU A 583 18.14 26.13 13.03
C LEU A 583 17.40 27.08 12.08
N THR A 584 17.88 27.16 10.84
CA THR A 584 17.18 27.82 9.74
C THR A 584 17.07 26.88 8.54
N VAL A 585 16.14 27.16 7.64
CA VAL A 585 16.02 26.47 6.34
C VAL A 585 17.34 26.53 5.58
N GLU A 586 18.04 27.67 5.59
CA GLU A 586 19.33 27.84 4.93
C GLU A 586 20.42 26.92 5.52
N MET A 587 20.47 26.75 6.84
CA MET A 587 21.38 25.77 7.47
C MET A 587 21.07 24.34 6.99
N LEU A 588 19.80 23.97 6.92
CA LEU A 588 19.38 22.65 6.42
C LEU A 588 19.68 22.46 4.93
N ARG A 589 19.57 23.51 4.09
CA ARG A 589 19.98 23.44 2.67
C ARG A 589 21.47 23.22 2.52
N ASN A 590 22.29 23.81 3.39
CA ASN A 590 23.74 23.62 3.38
C ASN A 590 24.19 22.25 3.89
N LYS A 591 23.29 21.49 4.55
CA LYS A 591 23.52 20.12 5.03
C LYS A 591 22.34 19.19 4.66
N PRO A 592 22.23 18.74 3.40
CA PRO A 592 21.03 18.05 2.90
C PRO A 592 20.76 16.69 3.56
N GLU A 593 21.78 16.06 4.13
CA GLU A 593 21.68 14.86 4.97
C GLU A 593 20.99 15.12 6.32
N GLY A 594 20.81 16.37 6.76
CA GLY A 594 20.12 16.73 7.99
C GLY A 594 21.02 16.84 9.23
N TYR A 595 20.41 17.13 10.36
CA TYR A 595 21.05 17.25 11.67
C TYR A 595 20.44 16.24 12.64
N ASP A 596 21.31 15.57 13.38
CA ASP A 596 20.92 14.78 14.55
C ASP A 596 21.05 15.69 15.77
N ILE A 597 19.91 16.09 16.35
CA ILE A 597 19.85 16.83 17.60
C ILE A 597 19.37 15.86 18.67
N PRO A 598 20.26 15.36 19.55
CA PRO A 598 19.90 14.33 20.52
C PRO A 598 18.78 14.77 21.47
N LEU A 599 17.81 13.88 21.69
CA LEU A 599 16.74 14.05 22.67
C LEU A 599 16.92 13.07 23.84
N GLU A 600 16.55 13.51 25.04
CA GLU A 600 16.52 12.62 26.21
C GLU A 600 15.26 11.74 26.19
N HIS A 601 15.39 10.51 25.72
CA HIS A 601 14.29 9.56 25.61
C HIS A 601 14.07 8.75 26.90
N LYS A 602 13.37 9.37 27.85
CA LYS A 602 12.99 8.72 29.11
C LYS A 602 11.94 7.62 28.92
N VAL A 603 11.95 6.63 29.81
CA VAL A 603 10.94 5.55 29.95
C VAL A 603 10.04 5.82 31.16
N ARG A 604 8.87 5.20 31.18
CA ARG A 604 7.86 5.33 32.26
C ARG A 604 7.56 6.79 32.57
N LYS A 605 7.28 7.60 31.53
CA LYS A 605 7.11 9.05 31.67
C LYS A 605 6.05 9.46 32.69
N TYR A 606 5.01 8.64 32.81
CA TYR A 606 3.93 8.76 33.80
C TYR A 606 4.41 8.69 35.26
N ALA A 607 5.60 8.16 35.52
CA ALA A 607 6.20 8.02 36.84
C ALA A 607 7.23 9.12 37.19
N PHE A 608 7.52 10.05 36.28
CA PHE A 608 8.36 11.20 36.65
C PHE A 608 7.57 12.23 37.44
N ARG A 609 8.29 12.89 38.35
CA ARG A 609 7.79 14.09 39.01
C ARG A 609 7.93 15.28 38.07
N ASP A 610 6.84 16.00 37.88
CA ASP A 610 6.85 17.28 37.20
C ASP A 610 7.74 18.26 38.00
N PRO A 611 8.75 18.89 37.39
CA PRO A 611 9.69 19.75 38.10
C PRO A 611 9.06 20.97 38.78
N ASN A 612 7.91 21.44 38.28
CA ASN A 612 7.26 22.66 38.79
C ASN A 612 6.34 22.35 39.98
N SER A 613 5.58 21.26 39.91
CA SER A 613 4.60 20.88 40.93
C SER A 613 5.13 19.88 41.95
N GLY A 614 6.18 19.11 41.62
CA GLY A 614 6.72 18.04 42.46
C GLY A 614 5.89 16.75 42.50
N TYR A 615 4.74 16.74 41.81
CA TYR A 615 3.81 15.61 41.70
C TYR A 615 4.15 14.73 40.50
N LEU A 616 3.73 13.47 40.55
CA LEU A 616 3.86 12.54 39.44
C LEU A 616 3.03 13.01 38.24
N ALA A 617 3.59 12.93 37.04
CA ALA A 617 2.91 13.31 35.81
C ALA A 617 1.63 12.50 35.58
N GLY A 618 1.66 11.20 35.91
CA GLY A 618 0.58 10.27 35.67
C GLY A 618 0.30 10.04 34.18
N PHE A 619 -0.76 9.29 33.89
CA PHE A 619 -1.29 9.17 32.53
C PHE A 619 -2.15 10.40 32.20
N ASN A 620 -2.27 10.73 30.92
CA ASN A 620 -3.13 11.84 30.47
C ASN A 620 -4.60 11.43 30.38
N THR A 621 -5.11 10.87 31.47
CA THR A 621 -6.49 10.40 31.69
C THR A 621 -7.10 11.14 32.87
N GLU A 622 -8.42 11.05 33.07
CA GLU A 622 -9.11 11.75 34.17
C GLU A 622 -8.71 11.21 35.56
N THR A 623 -8.34 9.94 35.62
CA THR A 623 -7.83 9.28 36.83
C THR A 623 -6.32 9.43 37.03
N LYS A 624 -5.60 10.06 36.08
CA LYS A 624 -4.12 10.05 36.00
C LYS A 624 -3.50 8.64 35.98
N ARG A 625 -4.30 7.64 35.63
CA ARG A 625 -3.99 6.20 35.64
C ARG A 625 -4.42 5.56 34.33
N ALA A 626 -3.87 4.40 34.00
CA ALA A 626 -4.40 3.61 32.90
C ALA A 626 -5.81 3.09 33.25
N GLU A 627 -6.78 3.24 32.35
CA GLU A 627 -8.19 3.03 32.68
C GLU A 627 -8.76 1.72 32.14
N PHE A 628 -9.08 0.77 33.03
CA PHE A 628 -9.95 -0.37 32.71
C PHE A 628 -11.41 0.08 32.60
N TYR A 629 -11.85 0.93 33.53
CA TYR A 629 -13.20 1.51 33.56
C TYR A 629 -13.15 2.99 33.17
N SER A 630 -13.85 3.39 32.11
CA SER A 630 -13.79 4.75 31.58
C SER A 630 -15.04 5.56 31.94
N GLU A 631 -14.94 6.43 32.94
CA GLU A 631 -16.06 7.28 33.38
C GLU A 631 -16.48 8.29 32.29
N ILE A 632 -15.57 8.69 31.40
CA ILE A 632 -15.92 9.51 30.22
C ILE A 632 -16.86 8.76 29.26
N LEU A 633 -16.64 7.47 28.99
CA LEU A 633 -17.55 6.69 28.14
C LEU A 633 -18.93 6.58 28.79
N HIS A 634 -18.96 6.29 30.10
CA HIS A 634 -20.19 6.19 30.88
C HIS A 634 -21.01 7.49 30.87
N ARG A 635 -20.37 8.65 31.02
CA ARG A 635 -21.03 9.97 31.00
C ARG A 635 -21.79 10.26 29.71
N TYR A 636 -21.34 9.68 28.59
CA TYR A 636 -21.98 9.82 27.28
C TYR A 636 -22.82 8.59 26.90
N GLY A 637 -23.11 7.69 27.83
CA GLY A 637 -23.99 6.54 27.62
C GLY A 637 -23.35 5.33 26.91
N TYR A 638 -22.03 5.32 26.77
CA TYR A 638 -21.30 4.17 26.22
C TYR A 638 -20.83 3.24 27.34
N ASN A 639 -20.59 1.96 27.01
CA ASN A 639 -20.08 1.01 28.00
C ASN A 639 -18.69 1.46 28.51
N PRO A 640 -18.52 1.67 29.84
CA PRO A 640 -17.23 2.06 30.42
C PRO A 640 -16.18 0.95 30.40
N LEU A 641 -16.60 -0.31 30.39
CA LEU A 641 -15.74 -1.47 30.26
C LEU A 641 -15.60 -1.86 28.77
N PRO A 642 -14.46 -2.45 28.38
CA PRO A 642 -14.29 -2.96 27.01
C PRO A 642 -15.24 -4.12 26.74
N GLU A 643 -16.11 -4.03 25.73
CA GLU A 643 -17.03 -5.13 25.39
C GLU A 643 -16.88 -5.60 23.95
N TYR A 644 -17.13 -6.89 23.69
CA TYR A 644 -17.29 -7.35 22.32
C TYR A 644 -18.71 -7.06 21.84
N VAL A 645 -18.84 -6.08 20.94
CA VAL A 645 -20.06 -5.88 20.15
C VAL A 645 -19.93 -6.63 18.84
N GLN A 646 -20.82 -7.58 18.56
CA GLN A 646 -20.81 -8.31 17.29
C GLN A 646 -21.05 -7.36 16.11
N PRO A 647 -20.23 -7.38 15.04
CA PRO A 647 -20.44 -6.48 13.89
C PRO A 647 -21.80 -6.68 13.22
N GLN A 648 -22.38 -5.60 12.71
CA GLN A 648 -23.78 -5.57 12.25
C GLN A 648 -24.10 -6.63 11.18
N GLU A 649 -23.17 -6.90 10.27
CA GLU A 649 -23.34 -7.86 9.18
C GLU A 649 -23.45 -9.32 9.67
N TYR A 650 -22.81 -9.66 10.79
CA TYR A 650 -23.04 -10.97 11.42
C TYR A 650 -24.45 -11.06 12.02
N GLN A 651 -24.98 -9.97 12.58
CA GLN A 651 -26.32 -9.95 13.19
C GLN A 651 -27.44 -10.09 12.15
N ARG A 652 -27.22 -9.60 10.91
CA ARG A 652 -28.18 -9.73 9.81
C ARG A 652 -28.46 -11.20 9.46
N ASN A 653 -27.46 -12.07 9.59
CA ASN A 653 -27.54 -13.51 9.32
C ASN A 653 -28.27 -13.88 8.00
N ASP A 654 -27.99 -13.12 6.93
CA ASP A 654 -28.58 -13.31 5.61
C ASP A 654 -28.03 -14.57 4.89
N PRO A 655 -28.85 -15.60 4.63
CA PRO A 655 -28.41 -16.84 3.98
C PRO A 655 -28.02 -16.65 2.50
N ASP A 656 -28.46 -15.58 1.84
CA ASP A 656 -28.11 -15.30 0.44
C ASP A 656 -26.65 -14.83 0.28
N TYR A 657 -26.03 -14.41 1.38
CA TYR A 657 -24.65 -13.92 1.46
C TYR A 657 -23.88 -14.64 2.59
N PRO A 658 -23.54 -15.93 2.43
CA PRO A 658 -23.02 -16.76 3.51
C PRO A 658 -21.56 -16.48 3.89
N LEU A 659 -20.79 -15.76 3.05
CA LEU A 659 -19.36 -15.55 3.23
C LEU A 659 -19.05 -14.17 3.83
N MET A 660 -17.93 -14.04 4.52
CA MET A 660 -17.44 -12.79 5.11
C MET A 660 -16.35 -12.15 4.24
N LEU A 661 -16.66 -11.00 3.65
CA LEU A 661 -15.75 -10.17 2.87
C LEU A 661 -14.91 -9.27 3.77
N THR A 662 -13.61 -9.21 3.47
CA THR A 662 -12.68 -8.23 4.05
C THR A 662 -11.73 -7.70 2.98
N SER A 663 -11.06 -6.58 3.27
CA SER A 663 -10.19 -5.89 2.31
C SER A 663 -8.70 -6.08 2.59
N VAL A 664 -7.87 -6.05 1.56
CA VAL A 664 -6.41 -6.07 1.68
C VAL A 664 -5.73 -4.98 0.86
N LYS A 665 -4.63 -4.44 1.39
CA LYS A 665 -3.74 -3.52 0.68
C LYS A 665 -2.65 -4.27 -0.08
N SER A 666 -2.46 -3.95 -1.36
CA SER A 666 -1.31 -4.42 -2.13
C SER A 666 -0.01 -3.78 -1.62
N GLY A 667 1.08 -4.54 -1.55
CA GLY A 667 2.40 -3.98 -1.24
C GLY A 667 3.06 -3.27 -2.43
N PHE A 668 2.51 -3.38 -3.65
CA PHE A 668 3.03 -2.70 -4.85
C PHE A 668 2.41 -1.32 -5.06
N PHE A 669 1.19 -1.10 -4.59
CA PHE A 669 0.46 0.16 -4.75
C PHE A 669 0.31 0.89 -3.42
N CYS A 670 0.00 2.20 -3.47
CA CYS A 670 -0.38 2.95 -2.27
C CYS A 670 -1.84 3.36 -2.42
N HIS A 671 -2.72 2.82 -1.59
CA HIS A 671 -4.16 3.06 -1.68
C HIS A 671 -4.70 2.84 -3.10
N SER A 672 -5.31 3.86 -3.70
CA SER A 672 -5.81 3.85 -5.08
C SER A 672 -4.81 4.37 -6.13
N GLN A 673 -3.57 4.68 -5.73
CA GLN A 673 -2.54 5.31 -6.57
C GLN A 673 -1.49 4.31 -7.10
N HIS A 674 -0.64 4.79 -8.01
CA HIS A 674 0.52 4.12 -8.62
C HIS A 674 0.21 2.94 -9.56
N ARG A 675 -1.06 2.71 -9.86
CA ARG A 675 -1.52 1.64 -10.73
C ARG A 675 -1.26 1.94 -12.22
N SER A 676 -0.99 3.19 -12.56
CA SER A 676 -0.51 3.61 -13.88
C SER A 676 0.99 3.39 -14.10
N LEU A 677 1.77 3.08 -13.06
CA LEU A 677 3.21 2.88 -13.19
C LEU A 677 3.48 1.44 -13.65
N THR A 678 3.97 1.28 -14.87
CA THR A 678 4.32 0.04 -15.56
C THR A 678 5.23 -0.85 -14.72
N SER A 679 6.26 -0.28 -14.10
CA SER A 679 7.20 -1.02 -13.25
C SER A 679 6.50 -1.74 -12.09
N LEU A 680 5.44 -1.12 -11.54
CA LEU A 680 4.62 -1.68 -10.47
C LEU A 680 3.49 -2.57 -11.01
N ARG A 681 2.81 -2.13 -12.07
CA ARG A 681 1.68 -2.83 -12.68
C ARG A 681 2.10 -4.20 -13.24
N LYS A 682 3.31 -4.34 -13.78
CA LYS A 682 3.86 -5.65 -14.19
C LYS A 682 3.91 -6.68 -13.06
N LYS A 683 4.10 -6.25 -11.81
CA LYS A 683 4.16 -7.12 -10.63
C LYS A 683 2.76 -7.47 -10.08
N ALA A 684 1.75 -6.65 -10.39
CA ALA A 684 0.35 -6.87 -10.00
C ALA A 684 -0.61 -6.35 -11.10
N PRO A 685 -0.80 -7.13 -12.19
CA PRO A 685 -1.50 -6.67 -13.39
C PRO A 685 -3.02 -6.55 -13.23
N TYR A 686 -3.63 -7.35 -12.34
CA TYR A 686 -5.07 -7.48 -12.20
C TYR A 686 -5.53 -7.31 -10.73
N PRO A 687 -6.76 -6.83 -10.49
CA PRO A 687 -7.38 -6.86 -9.18
C PRO A 687 -7.57 -8.30 -8.73
N THR A 688 -7.21 -8.63 -7.49
CA THR A 688 -7.29 -10.01 -6.99
C THR A 688 -8.22 -10.17 -5.80
N VAL A 689 -8.74 -11.39 -5.63
CA VAL A 689 -9.44 -11.86 -4.44
C VAL A 689 -8.85 -13.18 -3.99
N ASP A 690 -8.47 -13.28 -2.71
CA ASP A 690 -8.03 -14.53 -2.11
C ASP A 690 -9.25 -15.30 -1.57
N ILE A 691 -9.34 -16.59 -1.89
CA ILE A 691 -10.37 -17.54 -1.42
C ILE A 691 -9.74 -18.85 -0.94
N SER A 692 -10.44 -19.57 -0.07
CA SER A 692 -9.98 -20.89 0.40
C SER A 692 -10.00 -21.94 -0.72
N ALA A 693 -9.22 -23.01 -0.56
CA ALA A 693 -9.25 -24.15 -1.47
C ALA A 693 -10.63 -24.85 -1.48
N ALA A 694 -11.26 -25.01 -0.31
CA ALA A 694 -12.57 -25.63 -0.20
C ALA A 694 -13.65 -24.85 -0.94
N LEU A 695 -13.71 -23.52 -0.75
CA LEU A 695 -14.64 -22.66 -1.47
C LEU A 695 -14.38 -22.66 -2.99
N ALA A 696 -13.11 -22.68 -3.39
CA ALA A 696 -12.73 -22.76 -4.79
C ALA A 696 -13.22 -24.07 -5.45
N ASP A 697 -13.09 -25.20 -4.75
CA ASP A 697 -13.55 -26.50 -5.22
C ASP A 697 -15.09 -26.56 -5.32
N GLU A 698 -15.81 -26.02 -4.32
CA GLU A 698 -17.27 -25.93 -4.30
C GLU A 698 -17.84 -25.11 -5.46
N GLU A 699 -17.23 -23.96 -5.76
CA GLU A 699 -17.66 -23.02 -6.81
C GLU A 699 -17.02 -23.31 -8.19
N GLY A 700 -16.15 -24.33 -8.29
CA GLY A 700 -15.43 -24.67 -9.52
C GLY A 700 -14.48 -23.56 -10.02
N ILE A 701 -13.92 -22.79 -9.09
CA ILE A 701 -13.01 -21.65 -9.32
C ILE A 701 -11.55 -22.13 -9.29
N LYS A 702 -10.73 -21.63 -10.21
CA LYS A 702 -9.26 -21.81 -10.20
C LYS A 702 -8.55 -20.48 -10.04
N THR A 703 -7.31 -20.53 -9.53
CA THR A 703 -6.44 -19.36 -9.52
C THR A 703 -6.31 -18.78 -10.92
N GLY A 704 -6.53 -17.48 -11.05
CA GLY A 704 -6.50 -16.76 -12.31
C GLY A 704 -7.87 -16.65 -12.98
N ASP A 705 -8.94 -17.27 -12.49
CA ASP A 705 -10.29 -17.03 -13.04
C ASP A 705 -10.80 -15.64 -12.66
N TRP A 706 -11.60 -15.02 -13.53
CA TRP A 706 -12.43 -13.91 -13.09
C TRP A 706 -13.64 -14.44 -12.31
N VAL A 707 -13.87 -13.83 -11.16
CA VAL A 707 -15.00 -14.08 -10.28
C VAL A 707 -15.73 -12.78 -10.01
N GLU A 708 -17.01 -12.91 -9.69
CA GLU A 708 -17.85 -11.81 -9.26
C GLU A 708 -18.15 -11.96 -7.78
N ILE A 709 -17.98 -10.87 -7.04
CA ILE A 709 -18.40 -10.75 -5.65
C ILE A 709 -19.63 -9.86 -5.64
N GLU A 710 -20.65 -10.31 -4.94
CA GLU A 710 -21.87 -9.58 -4.73
C GLU A 710 -22.17 -9.47 -3.24
N THR A 711 -22.64 -8.29 -2.84
CA THR A 711 -23.17 -7.99 -1.53
C THR A 711 -24.53 -7.32 -1.69
N ARG A 712 -25.24 -7.08 -0.58
CA ARG A 712 -26.45 -6.25 -0.60
C ARG A 712 -26.24 -4.82 -1.12
N ALA A 713 -25.00 -4.34 -1.19
CA ALA A 713 -24.69 -2.97 -1.63
C ALA A 713 -24.30 -2.88 -3.11
N GLY A 714 -23.77 -3.95 -3.70
CA GLY A 714 -23.32 -3.90 -5.09
C GLY A 714 -22.57 -5.15 -5.56
N LEU A 715 -21.97 -5.01 -6.75
CA LEU A 715 -21.22 -6.07 -7.43
C LEU A 715 -19.85 -5.56 -7.88
N ALA A 716 -18.83 -6.42 -7.86
CA ALA A 716 -17.50 -6.13 -8.39
C ALA A 716 -16.77 -7.41 -8.79
N ARG A 717 -15.78 -7.28 -9.70
CA ARG A 717 -15.04 -8.39 -10.29
C ARG A 717 -13.57 -8.39 -9.89
N PHE A 718 -13.05 -9.58 -9.65
CA PHE A 718 -11.65 -9.80 -9.25
C PHE A 718 -11.12 -11.09 -9.89
N ARG A 719 -9.81 -11.21 -10.02
CA ARG A 719 -9.13 -12.45 -10.37
C ARG A 719 -8.93 -13.28 -9.10
N ALA A 720 -9.45 -14.50 -9.08
CA ALA A 720 -9.34 -15.40 -7.95
C ALA A 720 -7.88 -15.85 -7.72
N LYS A 721 -7.52 -15.98 -6.45
CA LYS A 721 -6.29 -16.61 -6.00
C LYS A 721 -6.63 -17.56 -4.87
N VAL A 722 -6.34 -18.83 -5.08
CA VAL A 722 -6.65 -19.87 -4.10
C VAL A 722 -5.53 -19.94 -3.05
N GLU A 723 -5.87 -19.76 -1.77
CA GLU A 723 -4.96 -19.87 -0.64
C GLU A 723 -5.38 -21.04 0.26
N ALA A 724 -4.52 -22.05 0.34
CA ALA A 724 -4.85 -23.33 0.97
C ALA A 724 -5.14 -23.24 2.47
N LYS A 725 -4.55 -22.26 3.17
CA LYS A 725 -4.71 -22.08 4.63
C LYS A 725 -5.76 -21.03 5.01
N LEU A 726 -6.50 -20.48 4.05
CA LEU A 726 -7.55 -19.51 4.34
C LEU A 726 -8.81 -20.22 4.82
N SER A 727 -9.50 -19.65 5.82
CA SER A 727 -10.81 -20.16 6.29
C SER A 727 -11.83 -20.20 5.15
N HIS A 728 -12.69 -21.22 5.14
CA HIS A 728 -13.74 -21.41 4.15
C HIS A 728 -14.64 -20.17 4.00
N GLU A 729 -15.05 -19.59 5.12
CA GLU A 729 -16.02 -18.50 5.18
C GLU A 729 -15.41 -17.14 4.81
N THR A 730 -14.09 -17.01 4.69
CA THR A 730 -13.43 -15.71 4.52
C THR A 730 -13.03 -15.44 3.06
N VAL A 731 -13.46 -14.29 2.53
CA VAL A 731 -13.13 -13.79 1.20
C VAL A 731 -12.34 -12.48 1.33
N ILE A 732 -11.21 -12.35 0.64
CA ILE A 732 -10.30 -11.21 0.83
C ILE A 732 -10.01 -10.52 -0.49
N ALA A 733 -10.62 -9.37 -0.73
CA ALA A 733 -10.47 -8.63 -1.98
C ALA A 733 -9.52 -7.44 -1.86
N GLU A 734 -8.76 -7.16 -2.92
CA GLU A 734 -7.92 -5.95 -2.98
C GLU A 734 -8.77 -4.68 -3.16
N PHE A 735 -8.40 -3.61 -2.43
CA PHE A 735 -9.06 -2.29 -2.57
C PHE A 735 -8.31 -1.34 -3.52
N GLY A 736 -9.01 -0.31 -4.02
CA GLY A 736 -8.41 0.85 -4.70
C GLY A 736 -8.21 0.72 -6.22
N TRP A 737 -8.90 -0.21 -6.89
CA TRP A 737 -8.75 -0.43 -8.33
C TRP A 737 -9.66 0.49 -9.18
N TRP A 738 -9.04 1.24 -10.09
CA TRP A 738 -9.72 2.10 -11.08
C TRP A 738 -8.80 2.49 -12.24
N GLN A 739 -7.51 2.71 -11.95
CA GLN A 739 -6.58 3.37 -12.86
C GLN A 739 -6.09 2.45 -13.99
N ALA A 740 -6.05 2.96 -15.22
CA ALA A 740 -5.39 2.28 -16.35
C ALA A 740 -3.86 2.31 -16.22
N CYS A 741 -3.18 1.45 -16.98
CA CYS A 741 -1.75 1.53 -17.25
C CYS A 741 -1.53 1.39 -18.77
N PRO A 742 -1.67 2.49 -19.53
CA PRO A 742 -1.63 2.47 -20.99
C PRO A 742 -0.32 1.90 -21.54
N ASP A 743 0.82 2.27 -20.95
CA ASP A 743 2.16 1.81 -21.35
C ASP A 743 2.34 0.28 -21.24
N PHE A 744 1.48 -0.38 -20.46
CA PHE A 744 1.44 -1.84 -20.27
C PHE A 744 0.11 -2.48 -20.74
N GLY A 745 -0.69 -1.75 -21.51
CA GLY A 745 -1.93 -2.26 -22.13
C GLY A 745 -3.04 -2.64 -21.14
N LYS A 746 -2.97 -2.19 -19.87
CA LYS A 746 -3.98 -2.53 -18.86
C LYS A 746 -5.09 -1.47 -18.79
N PRO A 747 -6.38 -1.88 -18.84
CA PRO A 747 -7.49 -0.95 -18.87
C PRO A 747 -7.74 -0.30 -17.51
N SER A 748 -8.52 0.78 -17.52
CA SER A 748 -9.17 1.31 -16.32
C SER A 748 -10.37 0.46 -15.92
N TYR A 749 -10.77 0.55 -14.67
CA TYR A 749 -11.99 -0.07 -14.15
C TYR A 749 -12.98 1.02 -13.72
N PRO A 750 -14.27 0.91 -14.08
CA PRO A 750 -15.28 1.86 -13.62
C PRO A 750 -15.45 1.77 -12.11
N VAL A 751 -15.93 2.85 -11.48
CA VAL A 751 -16.15 2.92 -10.03
C VAL A 751 -17.34 2.10 -9.55
N LYS A 752 -18.25 1.73 -10.46
CA LYS A 752 -19.49 0.97 -10.20
C LYS A 752 -19.91 0.20 -11.46
N GLY A 753 -20.85 -0.73 -11.28
CA GLY A 753 -21.43 -1.52 -12.36
C GLY A 753 -20.68 -2.82 -12.65
N GLU A 754 -21.13 -3.53 -13.68
CA GLU A 754 -20.74 -4.91 -13.97
C GLU A 754 -19.23 -5.14 -14.12
N TYR A 755 -18.51 -4.19 -14.70
CA TYR A 755 -17.07 -4.29 -14.94
C TYR A 755 -16.22 -3.61 -13.85
N SER A 756 -16.83 -3.19 -12.74
CA SER A 756 -16.14 -2.55 -11.62
C SER A 756 -15.21 -3.53 -10.91
N SER A 757 -14.09 -3.03 -10.43
CA SER A 757 -13.24 -3.70 -9.42
C SER A 757 -13.08 -2.83 -8.17
N ASN A 758 -14.01 -1.89 -7.96
CA ASN A 758 -14.01 -1.03 -6.80
C ASN A 758 -14.60 -1.77 -5.59
N TYR A 759 -13.74 -2.26 -4.70
CA TYR A 759 -14.14 -2.87 -3.43
C TYR A 759 -15.17 -2.03 -2.66
N ASN A 760 -14.98 -0.71 -2.62
CA ASN A 760 -15.83 0.18 -1.85
C ASN A 760 -17.28 0.25 -2.35
N SER A 761 -17.52 -0.10 -3.62
CA SER A 761 -18.88 -0.23 -4.17
C SER A 761 -19.63 -1.46 -3.66
N LEU A 762 -18.93 -2.41 -3.00
CA LEU A 762 -19.52 -3.57 -2.33
C LEU A 762 -19.93 -3.27 -0.89
N ILE A 763 -19.63 -2.09 -0.35
CA ILE A 763 -19.80 -1.78 1.06
C ILE A 763 -20.86 -0.70 1.24
N SER A 764 -21.85 -0.99 2.06
CA SER A 764 -22.77 0.04 2.56
C SER A 764 -22.29 0.56 3.91
N GLY A 765 -22.42 1.86 4.13
CA GLY A 765 -22.17 2.53 5.40
C GLY A 765 -23.46 2.87 6.15
N ASP A 766 -24.55 2.12 5.95
CA ASP A 766 -25.80 2.26 6.72
C ASP A 766 -25.66 1.90 8.21
N SER A 767 -24.48 1.43 8.62
CA SER A 767 -24.13 1.14 10.00
C SER A 767 -22.64 1.38 10.18
N TYR A 768 -22.27 1.98 11.31
CA TYR A 768 -20.89 2.33 11.65
C TYR A 768 -20.70 2.27 13.17
N ASP A 769 -19.45 2.34 13.62
CA ASP A 769 -19.16 2.38 15.06
C ASP A 769 -19.79 3.61 15.72
N PRO A 770 -20.59 3.46 16.78
CA PRO A 770 -21.45 4.53 17.30
C PRO A 770 -20.67 5.68 17.93
N VAL A 771 -19.43 5.44 18.36
CA VAL A 771 -18.59 6.48 18.96
C VAL A 771 -17.80 7.21 17.88
N SER A 772 -17.25 6.45 16.93
CA SER A 772 -16.24 6.94 16.01
C SER A 772 -16.72 7.24 14.61
N GLY A 773 -17.85 6.68 14.21
CA GLY A 773 -18.25 6.60 12.82
C GLY A 773 -17.35 5.68 11.98
N ALA A 774 -16.58 4.75 12.58
CA ALA A 774 -15.75 3.85 11.78
C ALA A 774 -16.61 3.02 10.82
N LEU A 775 -16.26 3.07 9.53
CA LEU A 775 -17.01 2.41 8.46
C LEU A 775 -16.68 0.90 8.38
N PRO A 776 -17.66 0.03 8.08
CA PRO A 776 -17.48 -1.41 7.97
C PRO A 776 -16.86 -1.81 6.62
N LEU A 777 -15.71 -1.22 6.28
CA LEU A 777 -14.93 -1.60 5.09
C LEU A 777 -14.34 -3.03 5.20
N ARG A 778 -14.68 -3.75 6.26
CA ARG A 778 -14.37 -5.15 6.54
C ARG A 778 -15.58 -5.78 7.22
N SER A 779 -15.61 -7.11 7.23
CA SER A 779 -16.66 -7.90 7.87
C SER A 779 -18.03 -7.64 7.24
N PHE A 780 -18.09 -7.67 5.92
CA PHE A 780 -19.33 -7.49 5.17
C PHE A 780 -19.78 -8.81 4.56
N ARG A 781 -21.07 -9.13 4.61
CA ARG A 781 -21.54 -10.39 4.02
C ARG A 781 -21.52 -10.34 2.49
N CYS A 782 -21.10 -11.43 1.87
CA CYS A 782 -21.01 -11.55 0.43
C CYS A 782 -21.33 -12.96 -0.08
N ARG A 783 -21.51 -13.05 -1.40
CA ARG A 783 -21.44 -14.28 -2.17
C ARG A 783 -20.41 -14.12 -3.28
N ILE A 784 -19.79 -15.22 -3.68
CA ILE A 784 -18.86 -15.26 -4.79
C ILE A 784 -19.37 -16.23 -5.84
N ARG A 785 -19.17 -15.91 -7.12
CA ARG A 785 -19.48 -16.81 -8.23
C ARG A 785 -18.44 -16.70 -9.32
N ARG A 786 -18.17 -17.82 -9.99
CA ARG A 786 -17.38 -17.83 -11.23
C ARG A 786 -18.14 -17.10 -12.34
N LEU A 787 -17.42 -16.33 -13.16
CA LEU A 787 -18.01 -15.78 -14.39
C LEU A 787 -18.22 -16.90 -15.44
N ASN A 788 -19.17 -16.66 -16.35
CA ASN A 788 -19.73 -17.59 -17.35
C ASN A 788 -18.69 -18.40 -18.19
N ASP A 789 -19.19 -19.28 -19.05
CA ASP A 789 -18.34 -20.18 -19.87
C ASP A 789 -17.36 -19.48 -20.81
N PHE A 790 -17.55 -18.18 -21.11
CA PHE A 790 -16.60 -17.40 -21.90
C PHE A 790 -15.24 -17.25 -21.18
N GLU A 791 -15.24 -17.17 -19.85
CA GLU A 791 -13.99 -17.10 -19.08
C GLU A 791 -13.27 -18.46 -18.99
N LEU A 792 -13.99 -19.59 -19.15
CA LEU A 792 -13.37 -20.91 -19.27
C LEU A 792 -12.53 -21.03 -20.54
N ILE A 793 -12.97 -20.42 -21.65
CA ILE A 793 -12.24 -20.39 -22.92
C ILE A 793 -10.91 -19.63 -22.78
N ARG A 794 -10.90 -18.59 -21.95
CA ARG A 794 -9.72 -17.75 -21.69
C ARG A 794 -8.84 -18.25 -20.55
N ARG A 795 -9.19 -19.36 -19.92
CA ARG A 795 -8.43 -19.94 -18.80
C ARG A 795 -7.10 -20.50 -19.32
N PRO A 796 -5.95 -20.00 -18.84
CA PRO A 796 -4.66 -20.64 -19.11
C PRO A 796 -4.64 -22.07 -18.54
N TRP A 797 -4.05 -23.02 -19.27
CA TRP A 797 -3.82 -24.36 -18.73
C TRP A 797 -2.56 -24.38 -17.85
N GLU A 798 -2.48 -25.34 -16.93
CA GLU A 798 -1.32 -25.51 -16.07
C GLU A 798 -0.24 -26.37 -16.74
N GLY A 799 1.03 -26.00 -16.56
CA GLY A 799 2.16 -26.75 -17.08
C GLY A 799 2.25 -26.74 -18.60
N ARG A 800 2.33 -27.93 -19.20
CA ARG A 800 2.50 -28.13 -20.64
C ARG A 800 1.34 -28.94 -21.20
N LYS A 801 0.96 -28.63 -22.44
CA LYS A 801 -0.09 -29.31 -23.19
C LYS A 801 0.43 -29.69 -24.57
N THR A 802 0.01 -30.84 -25.08
CA THR A 802 0.42 -31.36 -26.40
C THR A 802 -0.37 -30.68 -27.53
N PHE A 803 0.34 -30.29 -28.58
CA PHE A 803 -0.18 -29.69 -29.81
C PHE A 803 0.40 -30.40 -31.03
N LYS A 804 -0.36 -30.41 -32.13
CA LYS A 804 0.11 -30.86 -33.45
C LYS A 804 0.57 -29.69 -34.28
N VAL A 805 1.69 -29.87 -34.99
CA VAL A 805 2.09 -28.96 -36.07
C VAL A 805 1.18 -29.19 -37.26
N ILE A 806 0.45 -28.16 -37.68
CA ILE A 806 -0.49 -28.24 -38.80
C ILE A 806 -0.01 -27.49 -40.04
N GLU A 807 0.94 -26.56 -39.88
CA GLU A 807 1.45 -25.74 -40.98
C GLU A 807 2.91 -25.35 -40.74
N LEU A 808 3.69 -25.34 -41.82
CA LEU A 808 5.04 -24.80 -41.89
C LEU A 808 5.13 -23.87 -43.10
N LYS A 809 5.37 -22.58 -42.87
CA LYS A 809 5.42 -21.55 -43.91
C LYS A 809 6.76 -20.82 -43.89
N LYS A 810 7.42 -20.66 -45.03
CA LYS A 810 8.66 -19.86 -45.15
C LYS A 810 8.31 -18.39 -45.28
N GLU A 811 8.70 -17.58 -44.30
CA GLU A 811 8.50 -16.12 -44.31
C GLU A 811 9.70 -15.35 -44.89
N ALA A 812 10.88 -15.97 -44.87
CA ALA A 812 12.13 -15.54 -45.50
C ALA A 812 13.04 -16.76 -45.70
N ASP A 813 14.18 -16.60 -46.38
CA ASP A 813 15.10 -17.73 -46.70
C ASP A 813 15.50 -18.54 -45.45
N ASN A 814 15.62 -17.89 -44.30
CA ASN A 814 16.01 -18.51 -43.03
C ASN A 814 14.97 -18.40 -41.92
N VAL A 815 13.70 -18.08 -42.22
CA VAL A 815 12.64 -17.95 -41.23
C VAL A 815 11.47 -18.85 -41.58
N THR A 816 11.06 -19.68 -40.62
CA THR A 816 9.90 -20.56 -40.76
C THR A 816 8.85 -20.22 -39.70
N THR A 817 7.63 -19.94 -40.13
CA THR A 817 6.44 -19.89 -39.27
C THR A 817 5.89 -21.29 -39.07
N VAL A 818 5.57 -21.62 -37.82
CA VAL A 818 4.97 -22.88 -37.42
C VAL A 818 3.61 -22.59 -36.81
N THR A 819 2.56 -23.26 -37.28
CA THR A 819 1.22 -23.18 -36.68
C THR A 819 0.91 -24.47 -35.94
N PHE A 820 0.51 -24.33 -34.68
CA PHE A 820 0.16 -25.40 -33.77
C PHE A 820 -1.35 -25.46 -33.55
N GLN A 821 -1.92 -26.65 -33.50
CA GLN A 821 -3.32 -26.88 -33.16
C GLN A 821 -3.43 -27.77 -31.91
N SER A 822 -4.36 -27.45 -31.02
CA SER A 822 -4.59 -28.26 -29.82
C SER A 822 -5.24 -29.60 -30.16
N ASN A 823 -4.80 -30.68 -29.52
CA ASN A 823 -5.39 -32.01 -29.68
C ASN A 823 -6.71 -32.21 -28.89
N SER A 824 -7.11 -31.24 -28.05
CA SER A 824 -8.32 -31.30 -27.23
C SER A 824 -9.51 -30.59 -27.90
N GLU A 825 -10.74 -31.01 -27.63
CA GLU A 825 -11.98 -30.43 -28.22
C GLU A 825 -12.34 -29.00 -27.76
N GLY A 826 -11.52 -28.33 -26.94
CA GLY A 826 -11.76 -26.98 -26.42
C GLY A 826 -11.00 -25.86 -27.15
N TYR A 827 -11.46 -24.62 -26.96
CA TYR A 827 -10.78 -23.41 -27.41
C TYR A 827 -9.50 -23.11 -26.60
N LEU A 828 -8.63 -22.29 -27.19
CA LEU A 828 -7.40 -21.82 -26.57
C LEU A 828 -7.57 -20.39 -26.04
N PRO A 829 -6.86 -20.02 -24.96
CA PRO A 829 -6.89 -18.65 -24.46
C PRO A 829 -6.30 -17.65 -25.46
N ASP A 830 -6.88 -16.46 -25.50
CA ASP A 830 -6.27 -15.31 -26.17
C ASP A 830 -4.96 -14.89 -25.47
N TYR A 831 -4.22 -13.99 -26.12
CA TYR A 831 -2.98 -13.44 -25.60
C TYR A 831 -2.94 -11.93 -25.85
N GLU A 832 -1.93 -11.26 -25.31
CA GLU A 832 -1.66 -9.84 -25.54
C GLU A 832 -0.49 -9.67 -26.52
N PRO A 833 -0.48 -8.62 -27.36
CA PRO A 833 0.60 -8.40 -28.30
C PRO A 833 1.96 -8.32 -27.62
N GLY A 834 2.91 -9.16 -28.06
CA GLY A 834 4.24 -9.27 -27.46
C GLY A 834 4.45 -10.51 -26.58
N GLN A 835 3.38 -11.17 -26.13
CA GLN A 835 3.47 -12.41 -25.37
C GLN A 835 4.08 -13.56 -26.17
N HIS A 836 4.59 -14.55 -25.44
CA HIS A 836 5.28 -15.71 -25.98
C HIS A 836 4.70 -17.01 -25.43
N ILE A 837 5.00 -18.10 -26.13
CA ILE A 837 4.83 -19.48 -25.64
C ILE A 837 6.19 -20.14 -25.54
N THR A 838 6.31 -21.12 -24.65
CA THR A 838 7.47 -21.99 -24.58
C THR A 838 7.18 -23.29 -25.31
N VAL A 839 8.03 -23.64 -26.27
CA VAL A 839 7.96 -24.87 -27.05
C VAL A 839 8.98 -25.87 -26.51
N SER A 840 8.52 -27.10 -26.26
CA SER A 840 9.34 -28.23 -25.85
C SER A 840 9.15 -29.40 -26.80
N CYS A 841 10.25 -29.92 -27.36
CA CYS A 841 10.24 -31.13 -28.19
C CYS A 841 11.61 -31.83 -28.18
N CYS A 842 11.66 -33.08 -28.64
CA CYS A 842 12.90 -33.83 -28.87
C CYS A 842 13.37 -33.58 -30.32
N PRO A 843 14.44 -32.81 -30.55
CA PRO A 843 14.88 -32.44 -31.89
C PRO A 843 15.70 -33.54 -32.60
N MET A 844 16.17 -34.57 -31.89
CA MET A 844 16.94 -35.68 -32.44
C MET A 844 16.17 -37.00 -32.30
N SER A 845 16.10 -37.79 -33.37
CA SER A 845 15.34 -39.04 -33.43
C SER A 845 15.86 -40.14 -32.50
N ASP A 846 17.12 -40.05 -32.06
CA ASP A 846 17.81 -41.05 -31.24
C ASP A 846 18.15 -40.55 -29.82
N SER A 847 17.57 -39.42 -29.39
CA SER A 847 17.81 -38.81 -28.07
C SER A 847 16.50 -38.53 -27.32
N GLU A 848 16.47 -38.82 -26.03
CA GLU A 848 15.39 -38.42 -25.11
C GLU A 848 15.53 -36.97 -24.60
N GLU A 849 16.52 -36.22 -25.07
CA GLU A 849 16.78 -34.86 -24.61
C GLU A 849 15.73 -33.85 -25.12
N ILE A 850 14.85 -33.41 -24.22
CA ILE A 850 13.84 -32.38 -24.49
C ILE A 850 14.49 -31.00 -24.52
N VAL A 851 14.51 -30.36 -25.68
CA VAL A 851 14.96 -28.96 -25.82
C VAL A 851 13.75 -28.05 -25.64
N THR A 852 13.92 -26.98 -24.87
CA THR A 852 12.86 -26.02 -24.53
C THR A 852 13.28 -24.60 -24.89
N ARG A 853 12.46 -23.85 -25.64
CA ARG A 853 12.72 -22.45 -26.01
C ARG A 853 11.43 -21.62 -26.06
N ALA A 854 11.53 -20.35 -25.69
CA ALA A 854 10.44 -19.38 -25.78
C ALA A 854 10.45 -18.66 -27.13
N TYR A 855 9.27 -18.43 -27.69
CA TYR A 855 9.07 -17.71 -28.95
C TYR A 855 7.82 -16.82 -28.87
N SER A 856 7.94 -15.56 -29.30
CA SER A 856 6.79 -14.66 -29.40
C SER A 856 5.71 -15.22 -30.32
N LEU A 857 4.47 -15.06 -29.90
CA LEU A 857 3.30 -15.39 -30.69
C LEU A 857 3.17 -14.40 -31.86
N THR A 858 2.84 -14.94 -33.03
CA THR A 858 2.51 -14.19 -34.25
C THR A 858 1.06 -14.44 -34.62
N GLY A 859 0.39 -13.45 -35.22
CA GLY A 859 -1.05 -13.49 -35.48
C GLY A 859 -1.84 -12.53 -34.57
N PRO A 860 -3.14 -12.26 -34.89
CA PRO A 860 -4.02 -11.44 -34.07
C PRO A 860 -4.14 -11.98 -32.63
N ALA A 861 -4.05 -11.06 -31.66
CA ALA A 861 -4.04 -11.33 -30.23
C ALA A 861 -5.41 -11.76 -29.67
N PHE A 862 -6.51 -11.31 -30.29
CA PHE A 862 -7.88 -11.61 -29.88
C PHE A 862 -8.66 -12.30 -31.00
N VAL A 863 -9.04 -13.56 -30.79
CA VAL A 863 -9.78 -14.39 -31.76
C VAL A 863 -10.88 -15.15 -31.03
N HIS A 864 -12.14 -14.92 -31.41
CA HIS A 864 -13.33 -15.49 -30.74
C HIS A 864 -13.27 -17.02 -30.56
N ASP A 865 -12.93 -17.74 -31.63
CA ASP A 865 -12.91 -19.21 -31.68
C ASP A 865 -11.48 -19.76 -31.80
N ARG A 866 -10.54 -19.23 -31.00
CA ARG A 866 -9.12 -19.58 -31.12
C ARG A 866 -8.87 -21.08 -30.93
N LYS A 867 -8.26 -21.72 -31.92
CA LYS A 867 -7.83 -23.13 -31.89
C LYS A 867 -6.36 -23.35 -32.19
N THR A 868 -5.65 -22.29 -32.57
CA THR A 868 -4.26 -22.35 -33.01
C THR A 868 -3.41 -21.24 -32.41
N TYR A 869 -2.10 -21.52 -32.35
CA TYR A 869 -1.06 -20.53 -32.10
C TYR A 869 0.00 -20.63 -33.19
N SER A 870 0.63 -19.51 -33.53
CA SER A 870 1.72 -19.48 -34.49
C SER A 870 2.93 -18.77 -33.90
N ILE A 871 4.13 -19.25 -34.25
CA ILE A 871 5.42 -18.63 -33.93
C ILE A 871 6.25 -18.57 -35.20
N SER A 872 7.25 -17.69 -35.25
CA SER A 872 8.18 -17.62 -36.38
C SER A 872 9.62 -17.65 -35.92
N VAL A 873 10.39 -18.59 -36.47
CA VAL A 873 11.71 -18.97 -35.94
C VAL A 873 12.77 -18.82 -37.02
N ARG A 874 13.77 -17.99 -36.73
CA ARG A 874 14.97 -17.85 -37.56
C ARG A 874 15.93 -19.02 -37.33
N HIS A 875 16.47 -19.57 -38.39
CA HIS A 875 17.57 -20.53 -38.34
C HIS A 875 18.82 -19.83 -37.78
N GLN A 876 19.16 -20.11 -36.52
CA GLN A 876 20.27 -19.45 -35.83
C GLN A 876 21.58 -20.16 -36.14
N LYS A 877 22.49 -19.43 -36.79
CA LYS A 877 23.87 -19.83 -37.04
C LYS A 877 24.80 -18.84 -36.34
N ALA A 878 25.76 -19.35 -35.59
CA ALA A 878 26.78 -18.58 -34.89
C ALA A 878 28.16 -19.19 -35.17
N THR A 879 29.20 -18.46 -34.80
CA THR A 879 30.58 -18.92 -34.81
C THR A 879 31.08 -18.87 -33.36
N ASP A 880 31.64 -19.96 -32.85
CA ASP A 880 32.16 -19.99 -31.48
C ASP A 880 33.49 -19.22 -31.32
N GLU A 881 34.02 -19.16 -30.10
CA GLU A 881 35.28 -18.49 -29.78
C GLU A 881 36.50 -19.07 -30.54
N LYS A 882 36.36 -20.25 -31.15
CA LYS A 882 37.40 -20.94 -31.93
C LYS A 882 37.22 -20.76 -33.44
N GLY A 883 36.18 -20.05 -33.89
CA GLY A 883 35.90 -19.88 -35.31
C GLY A 883 35.06 -21.00 -35.92
N GLU A 884 34.55 -21.94 -35.13
CA GLU A 884 33.75 -23.07 -35.60
C GLU A 884 32.26 -22.71 -35.70
N TYR A 885 31.57 -23.23 -36.71
CA TYR A 885 30.15 -23.00 -36.89
C TYR A 885 29.32 -23.78 -35.86
N VAL A 886 28.49 -23.07 -35.11
CA VAL A 886 27.54 -23.65 -34.14
C VAL A 886 26.13 -23.23 -34.53
N GLU A 887 25.23 -24.19 -34.64
CA GLU A 887 23.82 -23.92 -34.91
C GLU A 887 22.95 -24.10 -33.65
N GLY A 888 21.88 -23.32 -33.56
CA GLY A 888 20.94 -23.44 -32.44
C GLY A 888 20.05 -24.67 -32.60
N ILE A 889 20.19 -25.66 -31.71
CA ILE A 889 19.53 -26.98 -31.77
C ILE A 889 18.04 -26.90 -32.16
N MET A 890 17.21 -26.17 -31.39
CA MET A 890 15.77 -26.02 -31.67
C MET A 890 15.50 -25.28 -32.98
N SER A 891 16.28 -24.22 -33.26
CA SER A 891 16.06 -23.38 -34.43
C SER A 891 16.40 -24.10 -35.74
N SER A 892 17.46 -24.92 -35.75
CA SER A 892 17.81 -25.79 -36.87
C SER A 892 16.73 -26.84 -37.07
N TYR A 893 16.32 -27.52 -36.00
CA TYR A 893 15.26 -28.53 -36.05
C TYR A 893 13.97 -27.97 -36.70
N ILE A 894 13.46 -26.84 -36.20
CA ILE A 894 12.26 -26.19 -36.76
C ILE A 894 12.42 -25.85 -38.25
N ASN A 895 13.59 -25.36 -38.65
CA ASN A 895 13.79 -24.88 -40.02
C ASN A 895 14.08 -25.98 -41.05
N THR A 896 14.46 -27.19 -40.62
CA THR A 896 15.01 -28.23 -41.51
C THR A 896 14.41 -29.64 -41.31
N HIS A 897 13.98 -30.00 -40.09
CA HIS A 897 13.60 -31.37 -39.73
C HIS A 897 12.17 -31.49 -39.18
N LEU A 898 11.59 -30.41 -38.64
CA LEU A 898 10.20 -30.43 -38.15
C LEU A 898 9.23 -30.71 -39.31
N GLN A 899 8.25 -31.56 -39.05
CA GLN A 899 7.25 -31.99 -40.05
C GLN A 899 5.83 -31.75 -39.55
N ILE A 900 4.91 -31.53 -40.49
CA ILE A 900 3.46 -31.49 -40.21
C ILE A 900 3.03 -32.83 -39.60
N GLY A 901 2.16 -32.76 -38.59
CA GLY A 901 1.64 -33.90 -37.83
C GLY A 901 2.46 -34.27 -36.59
N LYS A 902 3.66 -33.69 -36.39
CA LYS A 902 4.48 -33.92 -35.19
C LYS A 902 3.84 -33.29 -33.95
N ASP A 903 3.93 -34.01 -32.84
CA ASP A 903 3.49 -33.53 -31.54
C ASP A 903 4.61 -32.70 -30.87
N VAL A 904 4.22 -31.58 -30.28
CA VAL A 904 5.08 -30.71 -29.46
C VAL A 904 4.36 -30.33 -28.18
N GLU A 905 5.10 -29.97 -27.15
CA GLU A 905 4.53 -29.46 -25.90
C GLU A 905 4.63 -27.94 -25.82
N LEU A 906 3.53 -27.28 -25.46
CA LEU A 906 3.45 -25.83 -25.29
C LEU A 906 3.05 -25.46 -23.86
N THR A 907 3.60 -24.36 -23.35
CA THR A 907 3.06 -23.62 -22.19
C THR A 907 1.93 -22.69 -22.64
N PRO A 908 1.04 -22.23 -21.74
CA PRO A 908 0.11 -21.16 -22.07
C PRO A 908 0.86 -19.87 -22.48
N PRO A 909 0.20 -18.96 -23.23
CA PRO A 909 0.74 -17.63 -23.48
C PRO A 909 1.13 -16.93 -22.18
N GLY A 910 2.32 -16.33 -22.17
CA GLY A 910 2.86 -15.62 -21.03
C GLY A 910 3.83 -14.52 -21.45
N GLY A 911 4.41 -13.83 -20.46
CA GLY A 911 5.36 -12.74 -20.69
C GLY A 911 4.80 -11.36 -20.33
N ASN A 912 5.72 -10.44 -20.03
CA ASN A 912 5.44 -9.07 -19.57
C ASN A 912 5.93 -8.00 -20.57
N PHE A 913 6.35 -8.40 -21.76
CA PHE A 913 6.55 -7.48 -22.88
C PHE A 913 5.23 -7.36 -23.65
N ILE A 914 4.48 -6.31 -23.36
CA ILE A 914 3.18 -6.06 -23.96
C ILE A 914 3.23 -4.72 -24.70
N VAL A 915 2.84 -4.74 -25.97
CA VAL A 915 2.69 -3.52 -26.78
C VAL A 915 1.21 -3.11 -26.76
N PRO A 916 0.87 -1.91 -26.25
CA PRO A 916 -0.51 -1.53 -25.98
C PRO A 916 -1.28 -1.13 -27.23
N LEU A 917 -2.44 -1.74 -27.44
CA LEU A 917 -3.35 -1.41 -28.57
C LEU A 917 -4.02 -0.04 -28.40
N ASN A 918 -4.10 0.45 -27.17
CA ASN A 918 -4.72 1.71 -26.77
C ASN A 918 -3.69 2.72 -26.24
N ALA A 919 -2.50 2.75 -26.85
CA ALA A 919 -1.47 3.74 -26.52
C ALA A 919 -2.03 5.18 -26.60
N VAL A 920 -1.61 6.04 -25.67
CA VAL A 920 -1.97 7.47 -25.67
C VAL A 920 -0.86 8.31 -26.31
N GLN A 921 0.39 7.85 -26.19
CA GLN A 921 1.60 8.48 -26.72
C GLN A 921 2.03 7.80 -28.03
N PRO A 922 2.82 8.48 -28.90
CA PRO A 922 3.42 7.84 -30.07
C PRO A 922 4.20 6.57 -29.70
N VAL A 923 4.06 5.54 -30.53
CA VAL A 923 4.71 4.24 -30.34
C VAL A 923 5.85 4.12 -31.35
N VAL A 924 7.09 4.02 -30.87
CA VAL A 924 8.28 3.86 -31.70
C VAL A 924 8.83 2.45 -31.49
N ILE A 925 8.95 1.71 -32.58
CA ILE A 925 9.30 0.29 -32.60
C ILE A 925 10.64 0.11 -33.31
N PHE A 926 11.55 -0.62 -32.68
CA PHE A 926 12.80 -1.08 -33.29
C PHE A 926 12.82 -2.61 -33.38
N ALA A 927 12.77 -3.12 -34.59
CA ALA A 927 12.83 -4.55 -34.85
C ALA A 927 14.14 -4.92 -35.55
N GLY A 928 14.84 -5.93 -35.03
CA GLY A 928 16.04 -6.50 -35.66
C GLY A 928 15.81 -7.94 -36.14
N GLY A 929 15.79 -8.15 -37.46
CA GLY A 929 15.57 -9.48 -38.06
C GLY A 929 14.28 -10.14 -37.58
N ILE A 930 14.37 -11.30 -36.92
CA ILE A 930 13.19 -12.01 -36.42
C ILE A 930 12.58 -11.40 -35.13
N GLY A 931 13.23 -10.40 -34.54
CA GLY A 931 12.66 -9.59 -33.47
C GLY A 931 11.40 -8.81 -33.86
N ILE A 932 11.00 -8.85 -35.14
CA ILE A 932 9.71 -8.30 -35.61
C ILE A 932 8.49 -9.06 -35.10
N THR A 933 8.65 -10.33 -34.70
CA THR A 933 7.54 -11.23 -34.31
C THR A 933 6.54 -10.67 -33.28
N PRO A 934 6.96 -10.10 -32.13
CA PRO A 934 6.02 -9.47 -31.20
C PRO A 934 5.27 -8.28 -31.82
N PHE A 935 5.92 -7.57 -32.74
CA PHE A 935 5.35 -6.38 -33.39
C PHE A 935 4.41 -6.72 -34.54
N ILE A 936 4.60 -7.84 -35.26
CA ILE A 936 3.59 -8.35 -36.20
C ILE A 936 2.29 -8.64 -35.46
N SER A 937 2.37 -9.34 -34.33
CA SER A 937 1.20 -9.60 -33.48
C SER A 937 0.51 -8.31 -33.05
N TYR A 938 1.28 -7.27 -32.67
CA TYR A 938 0.75 -5.94 -32.38
C TYR A 938 0.03 -5.32 -33.58
N LEU A 939 0.70 -5.18 -34.72
CA LEU A 939 0.14 -4.55 -35.90
C LEU A 939 -1.11 -5.27 -36.44
N GLU A 940 -1.15 -6.60 -36.38
CA GLU A 940 -2.32 -7.40 -36.79
C GLU A 940 -3.48 -7.33 -35.79
N SER A 941 -3.23 -6.85 -34.58
CA SER A 941 -4.25 -6.69 -33.53
C SER A 941 -4.82 -5.28 -33.45
N ILE A 942 -4.24 -4.32 -34.18
CA ILE A 942 -4.74 -2.95 -34.26
C ILE A 942 -5.99 -2.92 -35.13
N ASN A 943 -7.04 -2.26 -34.65
CA ASN A 943 -8.15 -1.87 -35.51
C ASN A 943 -7.69 -0.73 -36.43
N PRO A 944 -7.60 -0.93 -37.76
CA PRO A 944 -7.06 0.08 -38.66
C PRO A 944 -7.92 1.35 -38.74
N GLN A 945 -9.21 1.26 -38.39
CA GLN A 945 -10.15 2.38 -38.40
C GLN A 945 -10.20 3.14 -37.06
N ALA A 946 -9.49 2.66 -36.03
CA ALA A 946 -9.49 3.32 -34.72
C ALA A 946 -8.50 4.49 -34.70
N GLU A 947 -8.96 5.64 -34.20
CA GLU A 947 -8.11 6.77 -33.88
C GLU A 947 -7.04 6.38 -32.85
N GLY A 948 -5.87 7.01 -32.94
CA GLY A 948 -4.80 6.83 -31.97
C GLY A 948 -3.51 7.51 -32.39
N PRO A 949 -2.47 7.46 -31.55
CA PRO A 949 -1.20 8.11 -31.81
C PRO A 949 -0.43 7.43 -32.95
N GLU A 950 0.53 8.15 -33.53
CA GLU A 950 1.40 7.63 -34.58
C GLU A 950 2.20 6.40 -34.13
N ILE A 951 2.45 5.49 -35.08
CA ILE A 951 3.24 4.28 -34.88
C ILE A 951 4.40 4.32 -35.87
N TRP A 952 5.63 4.26 -35.36
CA TRP A 952 6.84 4.23 -36.16
C TRP A 952 7.49 2.86 -36.03
N LEU A 953 7.71 2.16 -37.14
CA LEU A 953 8.43 0.90 -37.19
C LEU A 953 9.75 1.08 -37.94
N PHE A 954 10.86 1.06 -37.21
CA PHE A 954 12.20 0.96 -37.78
C PHE A 954 12.60 -0.52 -37.85
N TYR A 955 12.54 -1.10 -39.05
CA TYR A 955 12.80 -2.52 -39.26
C TYR A 955 14.16 -2.77 -39.91
N ALA A 956 15.12 -3.21 -39.10
CA ALA A 956 16.48 -3.51 -39.54
C ALA A 956 16.64 -4.98 -39.96
N ASN A 957 17.12 -5.18 -41.19
CA ASN A 957 17.42 -6.47 -41.79
C ASN A 957 18.78 -6.42 -42.50
N GLN A 958 19.29 -7.57 -42.95
CA GLN A 958 20.52 -7.60 -43.74
C GLN A 958 20.26 -7.20 -45.19
N ASN A 959 19.26 -7.81 -45.82
CA ASN A 959 18.87 -7.61 -47.21
C ASN A 959 17.44 -8.15 -47.44
N SER A 960 16.95 -8.03 -48.68
CA SER A 960 15.61 -8.47 -49.07
C SER A 960 15.31 -9.96 -48.82
N ARG A 961 16.31 -10.85 -48.95
CA ARG A 961 16.13 -12.31 -48.75
C ARG A 961 15.90 -12.71 -47.30
N LEU A 962 16.37 -11.89 -46.36
CA LEU A 962 16.26 -12.12 -44.91
C LEU A 962 15.19 -11.23 -44.25
N HIS A 963 14.45 -10.45 -45.05
CA HIS A 963 13.39 -9.57 -44.59
C HIS A 963 12.06 -10.34 -44.41
N ALA A 964 11.87 -10.90 -43.21
CA ALA A 964 10.66 -11.64 -42.87
C ALA A 964 9.40 -10.75 -42.88
N PHE A 965 8.26 -11.30 -43.31
CA PHE A 965 6.97 -10.62 -43.36
C PHE A 965 6.88 -9.37 -44.25
N LYS A 966 7.84 -9.12 -45.15
CA LYS A 966 7.89 -7.91 -45.99
C LYS A 966 6.55 -7.56 -46.65
N LYS A 967 5.93 -8.54 -47.33
CA LYS A 967 4.61 -8.35 -47.98
C LYS A 967 3.52 -8.01 -46.97
N ARG A 968 3.50 -8.73 -45.84
CA ARG A 968 2.50 -8.57 -44.78
C ARG A 968 2.59 -7.20 -44.11
N ILE A 969 3.80 -6.71 -43.87
CA ILE A 969 4.05 -5.38 -43.31
C ILE A 969 3.59 -4.28 -44.28
N ALA A 970 3.84 -4.45 -45.58
CA ALA A 970 3.36 -3.50 -46.60
C ALA A 970 1.83 -3.43 -46.65
N GLU A 971 1.15 -4.58 -46.55
CA GLU A 971 -0.32 -4.65 -46.45
C GLU A 971 -0.83 -3.94 -45.19
N LEU A 972 -0.20 -4.17 -44.03
CA LEU A 972 -0.57 -3.52 -42.77
C LEU A 972 -0.35 -2.00 -42.84
N ASN A 973 0.79 -1.55 -43.38
CA ASN A 973 1.11 -0.14 -43.57
C ASN A 973 0.13 0.56 -44.52
N ALA A 974 -0.38 -0.14 -45.53
CA ALA A 974 -1.42 0.40 -46.41
C ALA A 974 -2.81 0.46 -45.74
N SER A 975 -3.04 -0.34 -44.70
CA SER A 975 -4.34 -0.41 -44.00
C SER A 975 -4.42 0.46 -42.75
N ILE A 976 -3.31 0.71 -42.08
CA ILE A 976 -3.23 1.45 -40.82
C ILE A 976 -2.67 2.85 -41.11
N ASP A 977 -3.55 3.84 -41.24
CA ASP A 977 -3.18 5.21 -41.66
C ASP A 977 -2.11 5.87 -40.77
N ARG A 978 -2.06 5.48 -39.49
CA ARG A 978 -1.11 6.01 -38.50
C ARG A 978 0.20 5.22 -38.38
N LEU A 979 0.42 4.19 -39.19
CA LEU A 979 1.66 3.41 -39.22
C LEU A 979 2.64 3.99 -40.25
N LYS A 980 3.89 4.19 -39.83
CA LYS A 980 5.01 4.57 -40.68
C LYS A 980 6.10 3.50 -40.57
N VAL A 981 6.42 2.84 -41.66
CA VAL A 981 7.46 1.81 -41.72
C VAL A 981 8.71 2.35 -42.40
N ILE A 982 9.86 2.18 -41.76
CA ILE A 982 11.18 2.50 -42.28
C ILE A 982 12.04 1.23 -42.27
N ASN A 983 12.31 0.69 -43.45
CA ASN A 983 13.10 -0.51 -43.66
C ASN A 983 14.58 -0.16 -43.83
N ILE A 984 15.46 -0.81 -43.07
CA ILE A 984 16.89 -0.49 -43.02
C ILE A 984 17.71 -1.75 -43.33
N TYR A 985 18.57 -1.70 -44.35
CA TYR A 985 19.45 -2.82 -44.73
C TYR A 985 20.91 -2.52 -44.45
N ASN A 986 21.60 -3.37 -43.68
CA ASN A 986 23.04 -3.20 -43.42
C ASN A 986 23.94 -3.92 -44.44
N GLN A 987 23.39 -4.83 -45.26
CA GLN A 987 24.10 -5.58 -46.31
C GLN A 987 23.20 -5.80 -47.55
N PRO A 988 22.69 -4.73 -48.18
CA PRO A 988 21.79 -4.84 -49.33
C PRO A 988 22.46 -5.63 -50.46
N LEU A 989 21.67 -6.46 -51.14
CA LEU A 989 22.12 -7.19 -52.32
C LEU A 989 22.12 -6.28 -53.55
N ASP A 990 22.86 -6.65 -54.59
CA ASP A 990 22.86 -5.92 -55.87
C ASP A 990 21.45 -5.82 -56.51
N CYS A 991 20.55 -6.73 -56.15
CA CYS A 991 19.15 -6.71 -56.59
C CYS A 991 18.22 -5.87 -55.71
N ASP A 992 18.67 -5.36 -54.57
CA ASP A 992 17.85 -4.57 -53.65
C ASP A 992 17.80 -3.10 -54.09
N ILE A 993 16.59 -2.57 -54.28
CA ILE A 993 16.35 -1.22 -54.80
C ILE A 993 16.01 -0.25 -53.66
N PRO A 994 16.80 0.81 -53.44
CA PRO A 994 16.46 1.88 -52.49
C PRO A 994 15.11 2.54 -52.81
N GLY A 995 14.28 2.77 -51.78
CA GLY A 995 12.93 3.33 -51.90
C GLY A 995 11.84 2.34 -52.32
N LEU A 996 12.22 1.10 -52.65
CA LEU A 996 11.27 0.01 -52.93
C LEU A 996 11.46 -1.16 -51.96
N ASP A 997 12.69 -1.66 -51.83
CA ASP A 997 13.02 -2.81 -50.99
C ASP A 997 13.45 -2.40 -49.59
N TYR A 998 14.07 -1.22 -49.46
CA TYR A 998 14.50 -0.61 -48.20
C TYR A 998 14.59 0.91 -48.35
N ASP A 999 14.45 1.62 -47.24
CA ASP A 999 14.45 3.09 -47.21
C ASP A 999 15.85 3.67 -46.94
N ARG A 1000 16.67 2.98 -46.14
CA ARG A 1000 18.02 3.43 -45.78
C ARG A 1000 19.03 2.29 -45.64
N ALA A 1001 20.25 2.49 -46.13
CA ALA A 1001 21.36 1.57 -45.87
C ALA A 1001 22.03 1.86 -44.52
N GLY A 1002 22.49 0.83 -43.81
CA GLY A 1002 23.27 0.94 -42.57
C GLY A 1002 22.62 0.27 -41.37
N TYR A 1003 22.98 0.72 -40.17
CA TYR A 1003 22.41 0.24 -38.91
C TYR A 1003 21.38 1.21 -38.36
N VAL A 1004 20.30 0.67 -37.81
CA VAL A 1004 19.34 1.46 -37.04
C VAL A 1004 19.96 1.93 -35.73
N GLY A 1005 19.64 3.14 -35.31
CA GLY A 1005 20.17 3.75 -34.10
C GLY A 1005 19.23 4.79 -33.50
N ALA A 1006 19.57 5.25 -32.29
CA ALA A 1006 18.76 6.26 -31.62
C ALA A 1006 18.61 7.55 -32.44
N GLY A 1007 19.60 7.91 -33.27
CA GLY A 1007 19.57 9.09 -34.14
C GLY A 1007 18.47 9.08 -35.22
N ASP A 1008 17.85 7.93 -35.48
CA ASP A 1008 16.73 7.80 -36.44
C ASP A 1008 15.40 8.32 -35.87
N VAL A 1009 15.33 8.58 -34.57
CA VAL A 1009 14.15 9.14 -33.91
C VAL A 1009 14.12 10.65 -34.07
N GLU A 1010 13.05 11.17 -34.63
CA GLU A 1010 12.83 12.61 -34.74
C GLU A 1010 12.72 13.29 -33.36
N ALA A 1011 13.22 14.52 -33.23
CA ALA A 1011 13.25 15.24 -31.94
C ALA A 1011 11.84 15.41 -31.34
N TYR A 1012 10.83 15.69 -32.17
CA TYR A 1012 9.46 15.88 -31.69
C TYR A 1012 8.86 14.61 -31.06
N LEU A 1013 9.31 13.39 -31.43
CA LEU A 1013 8.82 12.15 -30.80
C LEU A 1013 9.31 12.05 -29.35
N ILE A 1014 10.53 12.53 -29.07
CA ILE A 1014 11.07 12.63 -27.71
C ILE A 1014 10.32 13.71 -26.93
N GLU A 1015 10.11 14.88 -27.54
CA GLU A 1015 9.36 15.99 -26.92
C GLU A 1015 7.90 15.62 -26.59
N ASN A 1016 7.28 14.75 -27.40
CA ASN A 1016 5.94 14.21 -27.17
C ASN A 1016 5.93 12.93 -26.32
N ASN A 1017 7.04 12.62 -25.64
CA ASN A 1017 7.16 11.53 -24.66
C ASN A 1017 6.73 10.16 -25.25
N ALA A 1018 7.20 9.85 -26.46
CA ALA A 1018 6.93 8.58 -27.12
C ALA A 1018 7.36 7.36 -26.27
N ARG A 1019 6.81 6.19 -26.60
CA ARG A 1019 7.17 4.90 -26.00
C ARG A 1019 7.99 4.08 -26.99
N TYR A 1020 9.12 3.58 -26.52
CA TYR A 1020 10.11 2.92 -27.37
C TYR A 1020 10.09 1.42 -27.08
N TYR A 1021 9.60 0.62 -28.01
CA TYR A 1021 9.59 -0.85 -27.90
C TYR A 1021 10.64 -1.43 -28.83
N MET A 1022 11.46 -2.36 -28.35
CA MET A 1022 12.48 -2.97 -29.18
C MET A 1022 12.65 -4.47 -28.94
N CYS A 1023 12.93 -5.19 -30.01
CA CYS A 1023 13.26 -6.61 -29.95
C CYS A 1023 14.21 -6.95 -31.10
N GLY A 1024 15.33 -7.60 -30.77
CA GLY A 1024 16.39 -7.90 -31.72
C GLY A 1024 17.67 -8.37 -31.03
N PRO A 1025 18.82 -8.30 -31.72
CA PRO A 1025 20.12 -8.61 -31.12
C PRO A 1025 20.46 -7.69 -29.95
N GLN A 1026 21.00 -8.24 -28.86
CA GLN A 1026 21.36 -7.48 -27.65
C GLN A 1026 22.24 -6.24 -27.94
N PRO A 1027 23.29 -6.30 -28.77
CA PRO A 1027 24.12 -5.13 -29.07
C PRO A 1027 23.34 -3.97 -29.71
N MET A 1028 22.32 -4.27 -30.52
CA MET A 1028 21.45 -3.27 -31.11
C MET A 1028 20.58 -2.61 -30.04
N MET A 1029 19.93 -3.40 -29.20
CA MET A 1029 19.05 -2.88 -28.14
C MET A 1029 19.83 -2.04 -27.12
N ASP A 1030 21.04 -2.46 -26.73
CA ASP A 1030 21.91 -1.71 -25.83
C ASP A 1030 22.35 -0.36 -26.42
N ALA A 1031 22.73 -0.35 -27.71
CA ALA A 1031 23.17 0.85 -28.41
C ALA A 1031 22.02 1.86 -28.58
N ILE A 1032 20.83 1.40 -28.98
CA ILE A 1032 19.65 2.26 -29.12
C ILE A 1032 19.22 2.79 -27.75
N SER A 1033 19.12 1.93 -26.74
CA SER A 1033 18.69 2.35 -25.39
C SER A 1033 19.61 3.42 -24.82
N ARG A 1034 20.94 3.22 -24.93
CA ARG A 1034 21.93 4.22 -24.51
C ARG A 1034 21.80 5.53 -25.29
N GLY A 1035 21.70 5.45 -26.61
CA GLY A 1035 21.55 6.65 -27.45
C GLY A 1035 20.25 7.40 -27.20
N LEU A 1036 19.14 6.72 -26.88
CA LEU A 1036 17.88 7.35 -26.50
C LEU A 1036 18.00 8.06 -25.14
N GLN A 1037 18.65 7.42 -24.16
CA GLN A 1037 18.91 8.03 -22.84
C GLN A 1037 19.82 9.24 -22.93
N GLU A 1038 20.87 9.19 -23.75
CA GLU A 1038 21.75 10.34 -24.04
C GLU A 1038 20.98 11.51 -24.67
N ARG A 1039 19.90 11.21 -25.40
CA ARG A 1039 18.98 12.19 -25.99
C ARG A 1039 17.81 12.59 -25.07
N GLY A 1040 17.82 12.17 -23.81
CA GLY A 1040 16.84 12.58 -22.79
C GLY A 1040 15.63 11.67 -22.63
N VAL A 1041 15.58 10.50 -23.28
CA VAL A 1041 14.50 9.53 -23.06
C VAL A 1041 14.71 8.81 -21.72
N PRO A 1042 13.74 8.84 -20.80
CA PRO A 1042 13.88 8.15 -19.53
C PRO A 1042 13.85 6.63 -19.71
N ALA A 1043 14.63 5.91 -18.91
CA ALA A 1043 14.77 4.45 -19.04
C ALA A 1043 13.43 3.69 -18.93
N PHE A 1044 12.47 4.21 -18.15
CA PHE A 1044 11.15 3.58 -18.01
C PHE A 1044 10.26 3.69 -19.26
N ALA A 1045 10.59 4.57 -20.21
CA ALA A 1045 9.88 4.70 -21.49
C ALA A 1045 10.45 3.78 -22.59
N ILE A 1046 11.48 3.00 -22.25
CA ILE A 1046 12.16 2.06 -23.14
C ILE A 1046 11.82 0.63 -22.70
N PHE A 1047 11.20 -0.13 -23.59
CA PHE A 1047 10.73 -1.49 -23.35
C PHE A 1047 11.44 -2.43 -24.31
N TYR A 1048 11.93 -3.56 -23.78
CA TYR A 1048 12.50 -4.62 -24.59
C TYR A 1048 12.20 -5.99 -23.99
N GLU A 1049 12.25 -7.02 -24.82
CA GLU A 1049 12.05 -8.41 -24.44
C GLU A 1049 13.39 -9.16 -24.42
N ILE A 1050 13.61 -9.99 -23.38
CA ILE A 1050 14.77 -10.88 -23.27
C ILE A 1050 14.26 -12.31 -23.06
N PHE A 1051 14.37 -13.15 -24.08
CA PHE A 1051 13.96 -14.55 -23.98
C PHE A 1051 14.97 -15.36 -23.15
N ARG A 1052 14.63 -15.61 -21.89
CA ARG A 1052 15.36 -16.55 -21.03
C ARG A 1052 14.62 -17.88 -20.95
N SER A 1053 15.37 -18.98 -20.96
CA SER A 1053 14.81 -20.28 -20.64
C SER A 1053 14.69 -20.40 -19.11
N PRO A 1054 13.53 -20.79 -18.56
CA PRO A 1054 13.37 -20.91 -17.12
C PRO A 1054 14.29 -21.98 -16.53
N THR A 1055 14.92 -21.65 -15.39
CA THR A 1055 15.75 -22.61 -14.63
C THR A 1055 14.86 -23.66 -13.97
N LYS A 1056 15.20 -24.94 -14.09
CA LYS A 1056 14.44 -26.04 -13.49
C LYS A 1056 14.54 -25.98 -11.96
N ILE A 1057 13.40 -25.97 -11.28
CA ILE A 1057 13.32 -26.06 -9.81
C ILE A 1057 13.78 -27.45 -9.37
N ASN A 1058 14.79 -27.53 -8.50
CA ASN A 1058 15.27 -28.78 -7.91
C ASN A 1058 14.96 -28.77 -6.40
N ASN A 1059 14.04 -29.65 -5.98
CA ASN A 1059 13.57 -29.72 -4.60
C ASN A 1059 14.25 -30.84 -3.78
N ASP A 1060 15.46 -31.26 -4.16
CA ASP A 1060 16.18 -32.29 -3.44
C ASP A 1060 16.64 -31.78 -2.04
N PRO A 1061 16.19 -32.40 -0.94
CA PRO A 1061 16.57 -31.99 0.42
C PRO A 1061 18.04 -32.27 0.76
N SER A 1062 18.77 -33.01 -0.08
CA SER A 1062 20.19 -33.32 0.09
C SER A 1062 21.14 -32.34 -0.62
N LEU A 1063 20.61 -31.29 -1.27
CA LEU A 1063 21.41 -30.33 -2.02
C LEU A 1063 22.49 -29.67 -1.15
N ARG A 1064 23.70 -29.63 -1.70
CA ARG A 1064 24.88 -28.98 -1.13
C ARG A 1064 25.49 -28.11 -2.20
N HIS A 1065 25.58 -26.82 -1.91
CA HIS A 1065 26.15 -25.85 -2.84
C HIS A 1065 27.14 -24.96 -2.11
N LYS A 1066 28.27 -24.70 -2.75
CA LYS A 1066 29.26 -23.73 -2.28
C LYS A 1066 28.75 -22.32 -2.57
N VAL A 1067 28.72 -21.49 -1.55
CA VAL A 1067 28.33 -20.07 -1.65
C VAL A 1067 29.54 -19.21 -1.30
N ILE A 1068 29.96 -18.36 -2.24
CA ILE A 1068 31.02 -17.38 -2.06
C ILE A 1068 30.38 -16.00 -1.93
N PHE A 1069 30.65 -15.34 -0.81
CA PHE A 1069 30.25 -13.96 -0.53
C PHE A 1069 31.42 -13.04 -0.88
N ALA A 1070 31.39 -12.47 -2.10
CA ALA A 1070 32.56 -11.85 -2.70
C ALA A 1070 33.10 -10.63 -1.95
N LYS A 1071 32.24 -9.84 -1.27
CA LYS A 1071 32.71 -8.65 -0.53
C LYS A 1071 33.31 -9.02 0.81
N SER A 1072 32.73 -10.02 1.48
CA SER A 1072 33.27 -10.50 2.76
C SER A 1072 34.46 -11.46 2.59
N GLY A 1073 34.66 -12.02 1.39
CA GLY A 1073 35.66 -13.06 1.12
C GLY A 1073 35.32 -14.42 1.76
N ARG A 1074 34.12 -14.57 2.33
CA ARG A 1074 33.70 -15.78 3.03
C ARG A 1074 33.16 -16.82 2.06
N GLU A 1075 33.54 -18.07 2.28
CA GLU A 1075 33.08 -19.24 1.55
C GLU A 1075 32.52 -20.26 2.53
N GLU A 1076 31.31 -20.75 2.28
CA GLU A 1076 30.67 -21.76 3.11
C GLU A 1076 29.76 -22.68 2.28
N ILE A 1077 29.49 -23.88 2.81
CA ILE A 1077 28.54 -24.82 2.19
C ILE A 1077 27.12 -24.52 2.68
N TRP A 1078 26.24 -24.21 1.74
CA TRP A 1078 24.81 -24.12 1.95
C TRP A 1078 24.17 -25.51 1.83
N THR A 1079 23.17 -25.76 2.69
CA THR A 1079 22.34 -26.98 2.70
C THR A 1079 20.87 -26.57 2.83
N THR A 1080 19.95 -27.40 2.34
CA THR A 1080 18.51 -27.07 2.26
C THR A 1080 17.89 -26.61 3.59
N ASP A 1081 18.33 -27.16 4.73
CA ASP A 1081 17.89 -26.78 6.08
C ASP A 1081 18.34 -25.38 6.53
N LYS A 1082 19.32 -24.77 5.84
CA LYS A 1082 19.81 -23.41 6.14
C LYS A 1082 18.92 -22.31 5.57
N GLY A 1083 17.90 -22.66 4.78
CA GLY A 1083 16.89 -21.73 4.28
C GLY A 1083 17.42 -20.81 3.18
N THR A 1084 16.90 -19.59 3.09
CA THR A 1084 17.25 -18.64 2.02
C THR A 1084 18.70 -18.14 2.14
N LEU A 1085 19.25 -17.61 1.03
CA LEU A 1085 20.59 -17.01 1.01
C LEU A 1085 20.75 -15.88 2.04
N LEU A 1086 19.67 -15.12 2.31
CA LEU A 1086 19.66 -14.10 3.36
C LEU A 1086 19.86 -14.73 4.75
N ASN A 1087 19.03 -15.70 5.12
CA ASN A 1087 19.11 -16.35 6.43
C ASN A 1087 20.46 -17.04 6.63
N PHE A 1088 20.98 -17.66 5.57
CA PHE A 1088 22.29 -18.28 5.57
C PHE A 1088 23.41 -17.25 5.80
N GLY A 1089 23.42 -16.14 5.06
CA GLY A 1089 24.40 -15.06 5.23
C GLY A 1089 24.33 -14.41 6.62
N GLU A 1090 23.13 -14.10 7.12
CA GLU A 1090 22.93 -13.47 8.44
C GLU A 1090 23.44 -14.36 9.59
N LYS A 1091 23.19 -15.68 9.54
CA LYS A 1091 23.71 -16.64 10.53
C LYS A 1091 25.24 -16.75 10.53
N LEU A 1092 25.86 -16.42 9.42
CA LEU A 1092 27.32 -16.33 9.28
C LEU A 1092 27.86 -14.94 9.68
N GLY A 1093 27.01 -14.03 10.17
CA GLY A 1093 27.41 -12.67 10.50
C GLY A 1093 27.74 -11.80 9.29
N ILE A 1094 27.34 -12.22 8.08
CA ILE A 1094 27.54 -11.44 6.85
C ILE A 1094 26.47 -10.35 6.78
N LYS A 1095 26.89 -9.12 6.48
CA LYS A 1095 25.97 -7.99 6.33
C LYS A 1095 25.21 -8.11 5.02
N MET A 1096 24.01 -8.66 5.10
CA MET A 1096 23.13 -8.84 3.95
C MET A 1096 22.09 -7.70 3.85
N PRO A 1097 21.84 -7.14 2.66
CA PRO A 1097 20.79 -6.14 2.49
C PRO A 1097 19.41 -6.82 2.64
N SER A 1098 18.51 -6.23 3.43
CA SER A 1098 17.16 -6.76 3.62
C SER A 1098 16.16 -5.66 3.99
N GLY A 1099 14.88 -5.92 3.71
CA GLY A 1099 13.77 -5.00 3.97
C GLY A 1099 12.52 -5.77 4.39
N CYS A 1100 11.59 -5.97 3.46
CA CYS A 1100 10.33 -6.71 3.71
C CYS A 1100 10.52 -8.20 4.03
N ARG A 1101 11.69 -8.78 3.72
CA ARG A 1101 12.02 -10.23 3.79
C ARG A 1101 11.13 -11.17 2.95
N VAL A 1102 10.15 -10.65 2.22
CA VAL A 1102 9.22 -11.41 1.36
C VAL A 1102 9.46 -11.19 -0.15
N GLY A 1103 10.60 -10.59 -0.51
CA GLY A 1103 11.00 -10.32 -1.90
C GLY A 1103 10.35 -9.08 -2.53
N GLN A 1104 9.18 -8.66 -2.06
CA GLN A 1104 8.38 -7.60 -2.68
C GLN A 1104 9.08 -6.23 -2.80
N CYS A 1105 9.85 -5.82 -1.80
CA CYS A 1105 10.54 -4.52 -1.82
C CYS A 1105 11.82 -4.51 -2.68
N GLU A 1106 12.32 -5.70 -3.03
CA GLU A 1106 13.60 -5.89 -3.71
C GLU A 1106 14.80 -5.19 -3.04
N SER A 1107 14.71 -4.86 -1.74
CA SER A 1107 15.86 -4.38 -0.96
C SER A 1107 16.89 -5.48 -0.70
N CYS A 1108 16.48 -6.75 -0.79
CA CYS A 1108 17.37 -7.91 -0.68
C CYS A 1108 18.02 -8.31 -2.02
N SER A 1109 17.85 -7.49 -3.06
CA SER A 1109 18.43 -7.72 -4.39
C SER A 1109 19.95 -7.60 -4.33
N THR A 1110 20.66 -8.67 -4.71
CA THR A 1110 22.12 -8.72 -4.74
C THR A 1110 22.57 -9.27 -6.08
N LYS A 1111 23.59 -8.66 -6.70
CA LYS A 1111 24.17 -9.13 -7.96
C LYS A 1111 24.74 -10.55 -7.80
N VAL A 1112 24.39 -11.43 -8.74
CA VAL A 1112 25.03 -12.73 -8.90
C VAL A 1112 26.25 -12.54 -9.80
N ILE A 1113 27.44 -12.83 -9.28
CA ILE A 1113 28.70 -12.71 -10.02
C ILE A 1113 28.92 -13.96 -10.90
N ALA A 1114 28.60 -15.14 -10.35
CA ALA A 1114 28.68 -16.41 -11.05
C ALA A 1114 27.69 -17.41 -10.43
N GLY A 1115 27.17 -18.35 -11.22
CA GLY A 1115 26.20 -19.36 -10.76
C GLY A 1115 24.75 -18.94 -10.96
N ASN A 1116 23.82 -19.75 -10.44
CA ASN A 1116 22.37 -19.54 -10.59
C ASN A 1116 21.64 -19.71 -9.25
N VAL A 1117 20.50 -19.04 -9.11
CA VAL A 1117 19.60 -19.17 -7.96
C VAL A 1117 18.24 -19.72 -8.39
N GLN A 1118 17.48 -20.20 -7.41
CA GLN A 1118 16.07 -20.51 -7.52
C GLN A 1118 15.27 -19.60 -6.58
N HIS A 1119 14.28 -18.88 -7.10
CA HIS A 1119 13.40 -18.01 -6.32
C HIS A 1119 12.16 -18.78 -5.83
N LEU A 1120 11.98 -18.83 -4.51
CA LEU A 1120 10.96 -19.63 -3.83
C LEU A 1120 9.54 -19.12 -4.05
N ASN A 1121 9.39 -17.82 -4.30
CA ASN A 1121 8.10 -17.19 -4.57
C ASN A 1121 7.79 -17.07 -6.07
N GLY A 1122 8.66 -17.60 -6.95
CA GLY A 1122 8.54 -17.48 -8.40
C GLY A 1122 8.72 -16.06 -8.96
N VAL A 1123 9.18 -15.11 -8.13
CA VAL A 1123 9.37 -13.71 -8.55
C VAL A 1123 10.85 -13.40 -8.68
N GLU A 1124 11.28 -13.05 -9.89
CA GLU A 1124 12.62 -12.55 -10.16
C GLU A 1124 12.76 -11.04 -9.82
N PRO A 1125 13.97 -10.58 -9.45
CA PRO A 1125 14.24 -9.16 -9.21
C PRO A 1125 14.08 -8.35 -10.49
N SER A 1126 13.85 -7.04 -10.35
CA SER A 1126 13.79 -6.14 -11.50
C SER A 1126 15.17 -5.90 -12.14
N ASP A 1127 16.25 -6.00 -11.35
CA ASP A 1127 17.62 -5.85 -11.84
C ASP A 1127 18.13 -7.15 -12.46
N GLU A 1128 18.63 -7.06 -13.69
CA GLU A 1128 19.15 -8.21 -14.43
C GLU A 1128 20.41 -8.78 -13.78
N GLY A 1129 20.49 -10.12 -13.67
CA GLY A 1129 21.64 -10.81 -13.07
C GLY A 1129 21.72 -10.64 -11.56
N ALA A 1130 20.65 -10.17 -10.91
CA ALA A 1130 20.53 -10.14 -9.46
C ALA A 1130 19.69 -11.32 -8.93
N CYS A 1131 19.75 -11.52 -7.62
CA CYS A 1131 18.91 -12.47 -6.89
C CYS A 1131 18.25 -11.79 -5.70
N LEU A 1132 17.01 -12.20 -5.36
CA LEU A 1132 16.35 -11.74 -4.15
C LEU A 1132 16.77 -12.64 -3.00
N THR A 1133 17.87 -12.34 -2.33
CA THR A 1133 18.49 -13.21 -1.30
C THR A 1133 17.52 -13.66 -0.22
N CYS A 1134 16.49 -12.85 0.08
CA CYS A 1134 15.44 -13.15 1.05
C CYS A 1134 14.38 -14.16 0.57
N GLN A 1135 14.33 -14.45 -0.73
CA GLN A 1135 13.36 -15.34 -1.37
C GLN A 1135 14.02 -16.27 -2.38
N CYS A 1136 15.33 -16.50 -2.28
CA CYS A 1136 16.01 -17.45 -3.17
C CYS A 1136 16.99 -18.35 -2.42
N ILE A 1137 17.24 -19.51 -3.03
CA ILE A 1137 18.22 -20.52 -2.64
C ILE A 1137 19.20 -20.75 -3.81
N PRO A 1138 20.42 -21.27 -3.58
CA PRO A 1138 21.31 -21.66 -4.67
C PRO A 1138 20.72 -22.78 -5.52
N ALA A 1139 20.84 -22.68 -6.85
CA ALA A 1139 20.53 -23.78 -7.79
C ALA A 1139 21.79 -24.57 -8.20
N GLY A 1140 22.94 -24.19 -7.66
CA GLY A 1140 24.29 -24.68 -7.95
C GLY A 1140 25.28 -23.89 -7.11
N ASP A 1141 26.58 -24.15 -7.29
CA ASP A 1141 27.62 -23.31 -6.70
C ASP A 1141 27.48 -21.87 -7.20
N ILE A 1142 27.61 -20.91 -6.29
CA ILE A 1142 27.26 -19.51 -6.55
C ILE A 1142 28.22 -18.54 -5.89
N THR A 1143 28.50 -17.44 -6.59
CA THR A 1143 29.18 -16.27 -6.06
C THR A 1143 28.24 -15.08 -6.11
N ILE A 1144 27.98 -14.45 -4.97
CA ILE A 1144 27.13 -13.25 -4.86
C ILE A 1144 27.92 -12.05 -4.34
N ASP A 1145 27.50 -10.85 -4.74
CA ASP A 1145 28.14 -9.57 -4.38
C ASP A 1145 27.75 -9.09 -2.96
N ALA A 1146 27.98 -9.94 -1.96
CA ALA A 1146 27.66 -9.72 -0.55
C ALA A 1146 28.84 -9.96 0.39
#